data_AF-A0A2G6PKA3-F1
#
_entry.id   AF-A0A2G6PKA3-F1
#
_cell.length_a   1.000
_cell.length_b   1.000
_cell.length_c   1.000
_cell.angle_alpha   90.00
_cell.angle_beta   90.00
_cell.angle_gamma   90.00
#
_symmetry.space_group_name_H-M   'P 1'
#
loop_
_entity.id
_entity.type
_entity.pdbx_description
1 polymer ?
#
loop_
_entity_poly.entity_id
_entity_poly.type
_entity_poly.pdbx_seq_one_letter_code
_entity_poly.pdbx_strand_id
1 'polypeptide(L)'
;MRLNDIQKNLKTKIDVKAKVGNNKISINKLKNNNYLKDIDIGHSDVYVSGKKHASISDDKKLNGKAFDSVVKSNKIKDLDLRYINLIRDILENKKKKKKLKKNKKKEKNDKGVDKVSDQKIYTKDLTDSNFEKIIDISKSSEVLIKNDNNLATSQISELSPDIKKSKKKKKKEKKIDKKKKKKKVGFIKSFFTFSSVKNLLLKIGFLIILFFTILYINKIVVVNYVNSGYKKLISIKENPTDIIYVKKVLNDAKFDFLVGNTLFKPFLLLNNDSINNGYHLISGGTEITKIGDNLVNILFLTKKFLSYKGIENTYVTNLLSNLRNDFILSEYGLEKALSHYNNVTSLGDKKLDDKLKTSIGKLQYLKDYIYSINSNFDTILNILGHNKEKKYLIVFQNSDEIRPTGGFMGSMGLLTLFRGKVKNFEKKDVYEFEWDLKKADYNRLKAPKGIIELTDKFGLRDSNYFVNLKDSSGNIKFFMEKSGNKIDGIIYLNQNILLEFLDEIGGIKVDGIKEEITSQNFSEIMSILVEAKLFKKGTLGTPKKILFDFMEAFFSKLRREKDYNVYGKILLNNLNKREILFYSFLPEENQIFEILGLGGKINYNDSLDFSYPVYTSLSGNKSDRYRQIKYYKDIVINNDCSIDTTLTISSTHFFPKTKENEINKMFDNYNITKTKSLIDIQGRGDNYQFVRIILPKDAEIENSDGYTVQELNNKKSIEFFMRTKRLETVNKKIKYKLVNNICRKYSFILYKQPGIKSYDISISNNGELNENFGIKQDLYYNIDGN
;
A
#
# COMPACT_ATOMS: atom_id res chain seq x y z
N MET A 1 -40.92 10.53 4.60
CA MET A 1 -41.62 10.40 3.30
C MET A 1 -40.65 9.79 2.28
N ARG A 2 -40.98 8.77 1.47
CA ARG A 2 -41.99 8.66 0.38
C ARG A 2 -41.62 9.32 -0.97
N LEU A 3 -40.45 8.97 -1.52
CA LEU A 3 -40.26 8.25 -2.81
C LEU A 3 -41.12 8.56 -4.07
N ASN A 4 -41.84 9.69 -4.18
CA ASN A 4 -42.81 9.90 -5.28
C ASN A 4 -42.38 10.86 -6.41
N ASP A 5 -41.39 11.73 -6.22
CA ASP A 5 -41.22 12.92 -7.07
C ASP A 5 -40.23 12.79 -8.26
N ILE A 6 -39.82 11.56 -8.63
CA ILE A 6 -38.96 11.31 -9.80
C ILE A 6 -39.70 10.43 -10.84
N GLN A 7 -40.88 10.88 -11.28
CA GLN A 7 -41.62 10.24 -12.38
C GLN A 7 -42.35 11.22 -13.34
N LYS A 8 -42.00 12.51 -13.30
CA LYS A 8 -42.49 13.52 -14.25
C LYS A 8 -41.34 14.11 -15.10
N ASN A 9 -41.69 14.57 -16.30
CA ASN A 9 -40.88 15.39 -17.22
C ASN A 9 -39.80 14.69 -18.09
N LEU A 10 -40.14 13.55 -18.70
CA LEU A 10 -39.45 13.05 -19.92
C LEU A 10 -40.46 12.62 -21.01
N LYS A 11 -41.08 13.59 -21.73
CA LYS A 11 -41.92 13.30 -22.93
C LYS A 11 -42.30 14.51 -23.81
N THR A 12 -41.43 14.89 -24.76
CA THR A 12 -41.66 15.72 -25.98
C THR A 12 -40.33 15.71 -26.78
N LYS A 13 -40.16 15.42 -28.10
CA LYS A 13 -40.84 15.80 -29.37
C LYS A 13 -40.90 17.33 -29.58
N ILE A 14 -40.53 17.95 -30.71
CA ILE A 14 -40.11 17.54 -32.08
C ILE A 14 -39.10 18.62 -32.62
N ASP A 15 -38.33 18.56 -33.71
CA ASP A 15 -38.47 18.15 -35.13
C ASP A 15 -37.11 17.72 -35.76
N VAL A 16 -37.05 17.29 -37.03
CA VAL A 16 -35.81 17.22 -37.85
C VAL A 16 -36.06 17.75 -39.27
N LYS A 17 -35.21 18.69 -39.74
CA LYS A 17 -35.17 19.13 -41.15
C LYS A 17 -33.76 19.05 -41.74
N ALA A 18 -33.53 18.09 -42.62
CA ALA A 18 -32.38 18.05 -43.52
C ALA A 18 -32.75 18.66 -44.88
N LYS A 19 -31.79 19.31 -45.55
CA LYS A 19 -31.93 19.80 -46.93
C LYS A 19 -30.81 19.20 -47.79
N VAL A 20 -31.16 18.76 -49.00
CA VAL A 20 -30.30 17.91 -49.84
C VAL A 20 -29.57 18.72 -50.92
N GLY A 21 -28.32 18.34 -51.19
CA GLY A 21 -27.62 18.68 -52.43
C GLY A 21 -26.09 18.52 -52.32
N ASN A 22 -25.34 18.12 -53.36
CA ASN A 22 -25.77 17.42 -54.58
C ASN A 22 -24.56 16.75 -55.28
N ASN A 23 -24.82 15.87 -56.26
CA ASN A 23 -23.90 15.42 -57.33
C ASN A 23 -22.68 14.48 -57.05
N LYS A 24 -22.82 13.24 -57.57
CA LYS A 24 -22.00 12.61 -58.63
C LYS A 24 -20.63 11.90 -58.37
N ILE A 25 -20.69 10.57 -58.57
CA ILE A 25 -19.99 9.78 -59.64
C ILE A 25 -18.75 8.90 -59.31
N SER A 26 -18.91 7.63 -59.74
CA SER A 26 -17.93 6.56 -60.11
C SER A 26 -16.92 6.00 -59.11
N ILE A 27 -16.89 4.67 -59.06
CA ILE A 27 -15.76 3.83 -58.61
C ILE A 27 -14.99 3.38 -59.87
N ASN A 28 -13.65 3.37 -59.83
CA ASN A 28 -12.88 2.45 -60.68
C ASN A 28 -11.52 2.05 -60.07
N LYS A 29 -10.98 0.92 -60.52
CA LYS A 29 -9.85 0.18 -59.91
C LYS A 29 -8.49 0.88 -60.12
N LEU A 30 -7.58 0.79 -59.13
CA LEU A 30 -6.35 -0.06 -59.21
C LEU A 30 -5.50 -0.04 -57.91
N LYS A 31 -4.41 -0.83 -57.91
CA LYS A 31 -3.51 -1.07 -56.76
C LYS A 31 -2.29 -0.13 -56.78
N ASN A 32 -1.82 0.35 -55.62
CA ASN A 32 -0.50 -0.02 -55.05
C ASN A 32 -0.15 0.70 -53.73
N ASN A 33 0.86 0.14 -53.05
CA ASN A 33 1.31 0.33 -51.65
C ASN A 33 1.61 1.75 -51.12
N ASN A 34 1.49 1.87 -49.78
CA ASN A 34 2.22 2.74 -48.82
C ASN A 34 2.17 4.27 -49.04
N TYR A 35 1.53 5.08 -48.18
CA TYR A 35 1.95 5.33 -46.78
C TYR A 35 0.91 6.18 -45.99
N LEU A 36 0.99 6.16 -44.65
CA LEU A 36 0.60 7.23 -43.71
C LEU A 36 -0.75 7.97 -43.88
N LYS A 37 -1.70 7.72 -42.96
CA LYS A 37 -1.84 8.55 -41.73
C LYS A 37 -2.88 8.05 -40.73
N ASP A 38 -2.57 8.27 -39.46
CA ASP A 38 -3.58 8.41 -38.40
C ASP A 38 -4.34 9.74 -38.58
N ILE A 39 -5.63 9.79 -38.27
CA ILE A 39 -6.19 10.79 -37.34
C ILE A 39 -7.48 10.26 -36.72
N ASP A 40 -7.58 10.49 -35.41
CA ASP A 40 -8.62 10.04 -34.49
C ASP A 40 -9.89 10.92 -34.58
N ILE A 41 -11.00 10.46 -33.99
CA ILE A 41 -12.08 11.21 -33.29
C ILE A 41 -13.33 10.33 -33.20
N GLY A 42 -13.91 10.23 -31.99
CA GLY A 42 -15.33 9.95 -31.80
C GLY A 42 -15.67 8.79 -30.85
N HIS A 43 -15.64 9.03 -29.54
CA HIS A 43 -16.27 8.13 -28.57
C HIS A 43 -17.79 7.99 -28.81
N SER A 44 -18.32 6.79 -28.61
CA SER A 44 -19.64 6.62 -27.98
C SER A 44 -19.71 5.27 -27.27
N ASP A 45 -19.89 5.29 -25.95
CA ASP A 45 -20.19 4.10 -25.15
C ASP A 45 -21.65 3.69 -25.34
N VAL A 46 -21.91 2.41 -25.61
CA VAL A 46 -23.26 1.84 -25.54
C VAL A 46 -23.23 0.54 -24.73
N TYR A 47 -23.78 0.60 -23.52
CA TYR A 47 -24.06 -0.58 -22.71
C TYR A 47 -25.13 -1.44 -23.39
N VAL A 48 -24.87 -2.74 -23.53
CA VAL A 48 -25.91 -3.75 -23.80
C VAL A 48 -25.91 -4.76 -22.66
N SER A 49 -26.97 -4.73 -21.85
CA SER A 49 -27.19 -5.73 -20.81
C SER A 49 -27.83 -6.99 -21.39
N GLY A 50 -27.25 -8.16 -21.12
CA GLY A 50 -27.65 -9.42 -21.77
C GLY A 50 -27.71 -10.60 -20.81
N LYS A 51 -28.77 -10.70 -20.00
CA LYS A 51 -29.08 -11.96 -19.29
C LYS A 51 -29.54 -13.01 -20.29
N LYS A 52 -28.84 -14.15 -20.39
CA LYS A 52 -29.42 -15.43 -20.82
C LYS A 52 -28.88 -16.57 -19.97
N HIS A 53 -29.80 -17.37 -19.41
CA HIS A 53 -29.47 -18.71 -18.92
C HIS A 53 -29.22 -19.64 -20.11
N ALA A 54 -28.25 -20.55 -19.97
CA ALA A 54 -28.14 -21.75 -20.77
C ALA A 54 -27.84 -22.91 -19.81
N SER A 55 -28.72 -23.91 -19.78
CA SER A 55 -28.61 -25.09 -18.94
C SER A 55 -27.83 -26.19 -19.66
N ILE A 56 -26.87 -26.81 -18.98
CA ILE A 56 -26.27 -28.08 -19.41
C ILE A 56 -26.31 -29.05 -18.24
N SER A 57 -27.17 -30.07 -18.37
CA SER A 57 -26.97 -31.39 -17.79
C SER A 57 -26.19 -32.24 -18.83
N ASP A 58 -25.58 -33.39 -18.53
CA ASP A 58 -25.91 -34.33 -17.46
C ASP A 58 -24.72 -35.08 -16.85
N ASP A 59 -25.02 -35.68 -15.70
CA ASP A 59 -24.43 -36.83 -15.03
C ASP A 59 -22.91 -37.17 -15.12
N LYS A 60 -22.26 -37.09 -13.95
CA LYS A 60 -21.42 -38.21 -13.47
C LYS A 60 -21.47 -38.33 -11.95
N LYS A 61 -22.53 -38.98 -11.45
CA LYS A 61 -22.76 -39.32 -10.03
C LYS A 61 -21.50 -39.78 -9.29
N LEU A 62 -21.16 -39.05 -8.22
CA LEU A 62 -20.29 -39.50 -7.13
C LEU A 62 -20.96 -39.11 -5.80
N ASN A 63 -21.28 -40.10 -4.96
CA ASN A 63 -22.17 -39.92 -3.81
C ASN A 63 -21.62 -38.91 -2.78
N GLY A 64 -22.41 -37.87 -2.51
CA GLY A 64 -22.07 -36.77 -1.60
C GLY A 64 -23.08 -36.48 -0.48
N LYS A 65 -24.03 -37.40 -0.21
CA LYS A 65 -25.19 -37.23 0.71
C LYS A 65 -24.86 -37.00 2.22
N ALA A 66 -23.63 -36.61 2.56
CA ALA A 66 -23.19 -36.29 3.91
C ALA A 66 -22.84 -34.79 4.12
N PHE A 67 -22.98 -33.94 3.11
CA PHE A 67 -22.63 -32.50 3.21
C PHE A 67 -23.84 -31.55 3.11
N ASP A 68 -24.87 -31.91 2.33
CA ASP A 68 -26.08 -31.08 2.16
C ASP A 68 -26.89 -30.91 3.46
N SER A 69 -26.76 -31.84 4.40
CA SER A 69 -27.35 -31.76 5.75
C SER A 69 -26.71 -30.67 6.62
N VAL A 70 -25.43 -30.35 6.41
CA VAL A 70 -24.72 -29.29 7.15
C VAL A 70 -25.18 -27.92 6.65
N VAL A 71 -25.28 -27.75 5.33
CA VAL A 71 -25.68 -26.48 4.68
C VAL A 71 -27.14 -26.10 4.97
N LYS A 72 -28.02 -27.07 5.22
CA LYS A 72 -29.41 -26.82 5.62
C LYS A 72 -29.61 -26.54 7.12
N SER A 73 -28.55 -26.51 7.93
CA SER A 73 -28.63 -26.09 9.33
C SER A 73 -28.37 -24.59 9.47
N ASN A 74 -29.25 -23.86 10.16
CA ASN A 74 -29.20 -22.39 10.31
C ASN A 74 -28.08 -21.88 11.27
N LYS A 75 -26.86 -22.44 11.19
CA LYS A 75 -25.73 -22.15 12.09
C LYS A 75 -24.47 -21.59 11.41
N ILE A 76 -24.51 -21.27 10.12
CA ILE A 76 -23.44 -20.55 9.43
C ILE A 76 -24.05 -19.34 8.70
N LYS A 77 -23.88 -18.13 9.27
CA LYS A 77 -24.25 -16.86 8.61
C LYS A 77 -23.04 -15.99 8.21
N ASP A 78 -21.89 -16.15 8.89
CA ASP A 78 -20.72 -15.26 8.74
C ASP A 78 -19.50 -15.94 8.08
N LEU A 79 -19.73 -16.77 7.06
CA LEU A 79 -18.65 -17.32 6.23
C LEU A 79 -18.91 -16.96 4.76
N ASP A 80 -18.18 -15.95 4.28
CA ASP A 80 -18.15 -15.57 2.87
C ASP A 80 -17.83 -16.79 1.98
N LEU A 81 -18.59 -16.94 0.88
CA LEU A 81 -18.39 -18.02 -0.09
C LEU A 81 -16.95 -18.07 -0.63
N ARG A 82 -16.21 -16.95 -0.66
CA ARG A 82 -14.79 -16.89 -1.01
C ARG A 82 -13.94 -17.82 -0.14
N TYR A 83 -14.13 -17.80 1.19
CA TYR A 83 -13.42 -18.70 2.10
C TYR A 83 -13.85 -20.17 1.94
N ILE A 84 -15.15 -20.43 1.73
CA ILE A 84 -15.68 -21.78 1.50
C ILE A 84 -15.12 -22.37 0.18
N ASN A 85 -15.01 -21.55 -0.86
CA ASN A 85 -14.44 -21.92 -2.15
C ASN A 85 -12.93 -22.18 -2.04
N LEU A 86 -12.18 -21.33 -1.34
CA LEU A 86 -10.75 -21.54 -1.08
C LEU A 86 -10.47 -22.83 -0.30
N ILE A 87 -11.29 -23.14 0.72
CA ILE A 87 -11.20 -24.40 1.46
C ILE A 87 -11.48 -25.59 0.53
N ARG A 88 -12.47 -25.49 -0.38
CA ARG A 88 -12.75 -26.52 -1.40
C ARG A 88 -11.53 -26.75 -2.30
N ASP A 89 -10.91 -25.69 -2.81
CA ASP A 89 -9.75 -25.78 -3.70
C ASP A 89 -8.50 -26.35 -3.01
N ILE A 90 -8.28 -26.03 -1.73
CA ILE A 90 -7.20 -26.63 -0.92
C ILE A 90 -7.44 -28.13 -0.73
N LEU A 91 -8.69 -28.55 -0.50
CA LEU A 91 -9.07 -29.96 -0.37
C LEU A 91 -8.99 -30.71 -1.71
N GLU A 92 -9.38 -30.08 -2.82
CA GLU A 92 -9.22 -30.59 -4.18
C GLU A 92 -7.74 -30.76 -4.55
N ASN A 93 -6.89 -29.77 -4.26
CA ASN A 93 -5.46 -29.87 -4.50
C ASN A 93 -4.80 -30.93 -3.60
N LYS A 94 -5.28 -31.15 -2.37
CA LYS A 94 -4.92 -32.33 -1.55
C LYS A 94 -5.35 -33.65 -2.24
N LYS A 95 -6.56 -33.74 -2.81
CA LYS A 95 -7.03 -34.92 -3.57
C LYS A 95 -6.19 -35.16 -4.83
N LYS A 96 -5.90 -34.13 -5.63
CA LYS A 96 -5.03 -34.19 -6.83
C LYS A 96 -3.61 -34.63 -6.46
N LYS A 97 -2.97 -34.02 -5.45
CA LYS A 97 -1.64 -34.45 -4.96
C LYS A 97 -1.64 -35.88 -4.38
N LYS A 98 -2.71 -36.34 -3.72
CA LYS A 98 -2.86 -37.75 -3.30
C LYS A 98 -3.03 -38.71 -4.49
N LYS A 99 -3.76 -38.34 -5.56
CA LYS A 99 -3.81 -39.14 -6.81
C LYS A 99 -2.45 -39.23 -7.48
N LEU A 100 -1.73 -38.12 -7.67
CA LEU A 100 -0.37 -38.18 -8.24
C LEU A 100 0.61 -39.03 -7.41
N LYS A 101 0.57 -38.94 -6.06
CA LYS A 101 1.39 -39.81 -5.19
C LYS A 101 0.97 -41.29 -5.22
N LYS A 102 -0.26 -41.65 -5.62
CA LYS A 102 -0.66 -43.04 -5.89
C LYS A 102 -0.20 -43.51 -7.28
N ASN A 103 -0.37 -42.70 -8.33
CA ASN A 103 0.05 -43.07 -9.69
C ASN A 103 1.57 -43.27 -9.77
N LYS A 104 2.37 -42.34 -9.22
CA LYS A 104 3.84 -42.47 -9.10
C LYS A 104 4.31 -43.60 -8.15
N LYS A 105 3.39 -44.33 -7.51
CA LYS A 105 3.65 -45.58 -6.77
C LYS A 105 3.21 -46.85 -7.53
N LYS A 106 2.41 -46.73 -8.60
CA LYS A 106 2.20 -47.81 -9.58
C LYS A 106 3.29 -47.79 -10.64
N GLU A 107 3.58 -46.62 -11.21
CA GLU A 107 4.62 -46.39 -12.24
C GLU A 107 6.06 -46.67 -11.77
N LYS A 108 6.26 -47.04 -10.50
CA LYS A 108 7.56 -47.43 -9.92
C LYS A 108 7.70 -48.92 -9.62
N ASN A 109 6.65 -49.72 -9.86
CA ASN A 109 6.70 -51.17 -9.72
C ASN A 109 6.80 -51.91 -11.06
N ASP A 110 6.63 -51.21 -12.19
CA ASP A 110 6.76 -51.76 -13.54
C ASP A 110 7.92 -51.11 -14.30
N LYS A 111 8.78 -51.96 -14.86
CA LYS A 111 9.91 -51.67 -15.78
C LYS A 111 11.12 -50.94 -15.17
N GLY A 112 12.30 -51.48 -15.48
CA GLY A 112 13.60 -50.92 -15.10
C GLY A 112 14.33 -50.28 -16.28
N VAL A 113 15.47 -49.64 -15.95
CA VAL A 113 16.64 -49.33 -16.79
C VAL A 113 16.39 -49.07 -18.28
N ASP A 114 16.50 -47.80 -18.70
CA ASP A 114 17.62 -47.42 -19.58
C ASP A 114 18.00 -45.93 -19.50
N LYS A 115 19.13 -45.54 -20.13
CA LYS A 115 19.72 -44.19 -20.03
C LYS A 115 19.57 -43.35 -21.32
N VAL A 116 19.01 -42.15 -21.23
CA VAL A 116 19.40 -40.96 -22.02
C VAL A 116 19.32 -39.71 -21.14
N SER A 117 20.08 -38.67 -21.46
CA SER A 117 20.12 -37.36 -20.79
C SER A 117 18.87 -36.50 -21.02
N ASP A 118 18.37 -35.80 -19.98
CA ASP A 118 18.35 -34.32 -20.01
C ASP A 118 18.07 -33.63 -18.64
N GLN A 119 18.27 -32.31 -18.61
CA GLN A 119 17.77 -31.29 -17.66
C GLN A 119 17.55 -31.68 -16.17
N LYS A 120 18.58 -31.50 -15.32
CA LYS A 120 18.44 -31.49 -13.86
C LYS A 120 17.81 -30.19 -13.32
N ILE A 121 16.48 -30.15 -13.27
CA ILE A 121 15.74 -29.13 -12.50
C ILE A 121 16.03 -29.32 -11.00
N TYR A 122 16.65 -28.33 -10.36
CA TYR A 122 16.91 -28.32 -8.91
C TYR A 122 15.59 -28.20 -8.11
N THR A 123 14.98 -29.35 -7.79
CA THR A 123 13.89 -29.47 -6.82
C THR A 123 14.39 -30.21 -5.57
N LYS A 124 14.94 -29.44 -4.62
CA LYS A 124 15.28 -29.92 -3.27
C LYS A 124 14.72 -28.95 -2.22
N ASP A 125 13.40 -28.75 -2.28
CA ASP A 125 12.67 -27.86 -1.38
C ASP A 125 12.55 -28.42 0.04
N LEU A 126 12.77 -27.56 1.02
CA LEU A 126 12.61 -27.83 2.45
C LEU A 126 11.12 -27.73 2.83
N THR A 127 10.36 -28.83 2.82
CA THR A 127 8.90 -28.80 3.09
C THR A 127 8.35 -29.89 4.01
N ASP A 128 9.07 -30.27 5.07
CA ASP A 128 8.54 -31.23 6.07
C ASP A 128 8.11 -30.57 7.40
N SER A 129 8.86 -29.62 7.97
CA SER A 129 8.59 -29.10 9.33
C SER A 129 7.28 -28.32 9.52
N ASN A 130 6.65 -27.85 8.45
CA ASN A 130 5.35 -27.17 8.50
C ASN A 130 4.15 -28.09 8.20
N PHE A 131 4.37 -29.34 7.75
CA PHE A 131 3.28 -30.26 7.45
C PHE A 131 2.74 -30.97 8.71
N GLU A 132 3.60 -31.25 9.70
CA GLU A 132 3.20 -31.96 10.92
C GLU A 132 2.30 -31.12 11.84
N LYS A 133 2.54 -29.80 11.95
CA LYS A 133 1.67 -28.88 12.71
C LYS A 133 0.22 -28.84 12.23
N ILE A 134 -0.04 -29.21 10.98
CA ILE A 134 -1.40 -29.29 10.42
C ILE A 134 -2.08 -30.63 10.81
N ILE A 135 -1.30 -31.67 11.14
CA ILE A 135 -1.82 -32.99 11.50
C ILE A 135 -2.41 -32.96 12.91
N ASP A 136 -1.75 -32.38 13.91
CA ASP A 136 -2.26 -32.35 15.29
C ASP A 136 -3.54 -31.54 15.43
N ILE A 137 -3.67 -30.42 14.71
CA ILE A 137 -4.89 -29.58 14.70
C ILE A 137 -6.07 -30.35 14.08
N SER A 138 -5.81 -31.24 13.11
CA SER A 138 -6.85 -32.09 12.53
C SER A 138 -7.27 -33.27 13.43
N LYS A 139 -6.32 -33.91 14.13
CA LYS A 139 -6.63 -35.02 15.05
C LYS A 139 -7.42 -34.57 16.29
N SER A 140 -7.06 -33.41 16.85
CA SER A 140 -7.75 -32.82 18.01
C SER A 140 -9.18 -32.37 17.71
N SER A 141 -9.51 -32.08 16.44
CA SER A 141 -10.88 -31.75 16.02
C SER A 141 -11.73 -32.98 15.65
N GLU A 142 -11.16 -34.06 15.09
CA GLU A 142 -11.92 -35.31 14.85
C GLU A 142 -12.35 -36.03 16.14
N VAL A 143 -11.59 -35.89 17.24
CA VAL A 143 -11.92 -36.50 18.55
C VAL A 143 -13.14 -35.83 19.22
N LEU A 144 -13.36 -34.53 19.01
CA LEU A 144 -14.45 -33.78 19.64
C LEU A 144 -15.81 -33.92 18.93
N ILE A 145 -15.86 -34.51 17.73
CA ILE A 145 -17.10 -34.62 16.92
C ILE A 145 -17.75 -36.02 17.05
N LYS A 146 -17.09 -37.00 17.67
CA LYS A 146 -17.57 -38.40 17.77
C LYS A 146 -18.28 -38.78 19.07
N ASN A 147 -18.27 -37.92 20.10
CA ASN A 147 -18.78 -38.30 21.44
C ASN A 147 -20.23 -37.89 21.74
N ASP A 148 -20.87 -37.07 20.91
CA ASP A 148 -22.24 -36.56 21.17
C ASP A 148 -23.39 -37.38 20.53
N ASN A 149 -23.09 -38.53 19.91
CA ASN A 149 -24.12 -39.41 19.33
C ASN A 149 -23.85 -40.90 19.65
N ASN A 150 -24.31 -41.36 20.82
CA ASN A 150 -24.98 -42.66 21.03
C ASN A 150 -25.05 -43.00 22.54
N LEU A 151 -26.22 -42.83 23.17
CA LEU A 151 -26.50 -43.45 24.47
C LEU A 151 -28.02 -43.55 24.78
N ALA A 152 -28.71 -44.49 24.13
CA ALA A 152 -30.05 -44.92 24.54
C ALA A 152 -30.31 -46.40 24.16
N THR A 153 -30.97 -47.13 25.07
CA THR A 153 -31.64 -48.43 24.91
C THR A 153 -30.87 -49.69 24.45
N SER A 154 -30.99 -50.74 25.27
CA SER A 154 -31.01 -52.21 24.95
C SER A 154 -29.77 -52.90 24.36
N GLN A 155 -29.52 -54.22 24.57
CA GLN A 155 -29.69 -55.11 25.75
C GLN A 155 -29.05 -56.49 25.44
N ILE A 156 -28.69 -57.26 26.48
CA ILE A 156 -28.54 -58.75 26.50
C ILE A 156 -27.34 -59.38 25.71
N SER A 157 -26.71 -60.41 26.33
CA SER A 157 -25.81 -61.45 25.75
C SER A 157 -24.44 -60.99 25.16
N GLU A 158 -23.34 -61.77 25.18
CA GLU A 158 -23.03 -63.05 25.88
C GLU A 158 -21.51 -63.30 26.06
N LEU A 159 -21.19 -64.29 26.90
CA LEU A 159 -20.01 -65.18 26.93
C LEU A 159 -18.55 -64.64 26.96
N SER A 160 -17.82 -65.16 27.96
CA SER A 160 -16.35 -65.12 28.18
C SER A 160 -15.64 -66.31 27.47
N PRO A 161 -14.33 -66.64 27.67
CA PRO A 161 -13.23 -65.99 28.41
C PRO A 161 -11.86 -66.00 27.62
N ASP A 162 -10.73 -66.00 28.35
CA ASP A 162 -9.38 -66.51 27.98
C ASP A 162 -8.40 -65.62 27.14
N ILE A 163 -7.06 -65.63 27.31
CA ILE A 163 -6.19 -66.36 28.28
C ILE A 163 -4.85 -65.66 28.68
N LYS A 164 -4.56 -65.63 29.99
CA LYS A 164 -3.27 -65.81 30.74
C LYS A 164 -1.90 -65.20 30.27
N LYS A 165 -1.33 -64.37 31.19
CA LYS A 165 0.05 -64.41 31.79
C LYS A 165 1.33 -63.93 31.04
N SER A 166 1.91 -62.84 31.57
CA SER A 166 3.28 -62.80 32.17
C SER A 166 3.41 -61.56 33.09
N LYS A 167 3.83 -61.60 34.38
CA LYS A 167 5.15 -61.94 34.99
C LYS A 167 6.28 -60.96 34.56
N LYS A 168 7.17 -60.44 35.42
CA LYS A 168 7.27 -60.34 36.91
C LYS A 168 8.56 -59.55 37.28
N LYS A 169 8.52 -58.49 38.11
CA LYS A 169 9.62 -57.90 38.95
C LYS A 169 9.13 -56.57 39.56
N LYS A 170 9.47 -56.13 40.78
CA LYS A 170 10.16 -56.75 41.94
C LYS A 170 9.21 -56.80 43.16
N LYS A 171 9.62 -57.45 44.26
CA LYS A 171 8.91 -57.52 45.56
C LYS A 171 9.94 -57.75 46.69
N LYS A 172 9.51 -57.59 47.95
CA LYS A 172 10.25 -57.57 49.25
C LYS A 172 10.54 -56.14 49.72
N GLU A 173 10.45 -55.78 51.01
CA GLU A 173 9.93 -56.43 52.24
C GLU A 173 9.52 -55.28 53.22
N LYS A 174 8.81 -55.44 54.35
CA LYS A 174 8.43 -56.60 55.20
C LYS A 174 6.98 -56.42 55.73
N LYS A 175 6.51 -57.28 56.65
CA LYS A 175 5.16 -57.23 57.29
C LYS A 175 5.26 -57.01 58.79
N ILE A 176 4.16 -56.57 59.43
CA ILE A 176 3.57 -56.93 60.74
C ILE A 176 2.46 -55.87 61.02
N ASP A 177 1.22 -56.14 61.46
CA ASP A 177 0.52 -57.41 61.73
C ASP A 177 -0.99 -57.35 61.34
N LYS A 178 -1.76 -58.43 61.59
CA LYS A 178 -3.21 -58.54 61.38
C LYS A 178 -4.00 -58.56 62.70
N LYS A 179 -5.02 -57.72 62.84
CA LYS A 179 -6.27 -58.09 63.53
C LYS A 179 -7.49 -57.76 62.68
N LYS A 180 -8.23 -58.79 62.25
CA LYS A 180 -9.54 -58.65 61.60
C LYS A 180 -10.63 -58.44 62.66
N LYS A 181 -11.43 -57.37 62.54
CA LYS A 181 -12.86 -57.39 62.90
C LYS A 181 -13.63 -56.38 62.03
N LYS A 182 -14.88 -56.69 61.69
CA LYS A 182 -15.69 -55.91 60.75
C LYS A 182 -16.09 -54.57 61.38
N LYS A 183 -15.75 -53.44 60.75
CA LYS A 183 -16.61 -52.23 60.77
C LYS A 183 -17.05 -51.94 59.33
N LYS A 184 -18.33 -51.58 59.16
CA LYS A 184 -18.95 -51.32 57.86
C LYS A 184 -18.36 -50.07 57.21
N VAL A 185 -18.44 -49.98 55.88
CA VAL A 185 -18.19 -48.74 55.13
C VAL A 185 -19.10 -47.64 55.70
N GLY A 186 -18.51 -46.56 56.19
CA GLY A 186 -19.22 -45.55 57.01
C GLY A 186 -18.79 -44.10 56.78
N PHE A 187 -18.10 -43.79 55.68
CA PHE A 187 -17.52 -42.46 55.43
C PHE A 187 -18.04 -41.71 54.18
N ILE A 188 -18.98 -42.29 53.44
CA ILE A 188 -19.61 -41.66 52.25
C ILE A 188 -21.16 -41.61 52.39
N LYS A 189 -21.72 -41.99 53.55
CA LYS A 189 -23.18 -42.06 53.78
C LYS A 189 -23.80 -40.97 54.67
N SER A 190 -23.05 -39.94 55.05
CA SER A 190 -23.54 -38.78 55.82
C SER A 190 -23.84 -37.52 54.97
N PHE A 191 -23.29 -37.42 53.75
CA PHE A 191 -23.59 -36.25 52.90
C PHE A 191 -25.03 -36.21 52.38
N PHE A 192 -25.70 -37.36 52.28
CA PHE A 192 -27.07 -37.52 51.74
C PHE A 192 -28.10 -38.04 52.77
N THR A 193 -27.86 -37.89 54.08
CA THR A 193 -28.95 -38.02 55.07
C THR A 193 -29.82 -36.77 55.04
N PHE A 194 -31.02 -36.88 54.47
CA PHE A 194 -32.06 -35.84 54.56
C PHE A 194 -32.52 -35.71 56.01
N SER A 195 -32.06 -34.67 56.70
CA SER A 195 -32.47 -34.33 58.07
C SER A 195 -32.76 -32.83 58.14
N SER A 196 -34.06 -32.48 58.11
CA SER A 196 -34.62 -31.13 57.99
C SER A 196 -34.29 -30.35 56.70
N VAL A 197 -35.25 -29.52 56.27
CA VAL A 197 -35.07 -28.57 55.15
C VAL A 197 -33.94 -27.56 55.45
N LYS A 198 -33.70 -27.22 56.72
CA LYS A 198 -32.60 -26.33 57.14
C LYS A 198 -31.22 -26.84 56.69
N ASN A 199 -30.94 -28.15 56.78
CA ASN A 199 -29.64 -28.69 56.34
C ASN A 199 -29.50 -28.73 54.81
N LEU A 200 -30.61 -28.81 54.06
CA LEU A 200 -30.58 -28.67 52.60
C LEU A 200 -30.30 -27.20 52.23
N LEU A 201 -30.99 -26.25 52.85
CA LEU A 201 -30.78 -24.81 52.66
C LEU A 201 -29.36 -24.38 53.05
N LEU A 202 -28.79 -24.90 54.14
CA LEU A 202 -27.40 -24.64 54.53
C LEU A 202 -26.38 -25.20 53.53
N LYS A 203 -26.61 -26.40 52.98
CA LYS A 203 -25.76 -26.97 51.91
C LYS A 203 -25.87 -26.18 50.60
N ILE A 204 -27.07 -25.74 50.23
CA ILE A 204 -27.31 -24.87 49.07
C ILE A 204 -26.61 -23.51 49.29
N GLY A 205 -26.79 -22.89 50.46
CA GLY A 205 -26.12 -21.63 50.83
C GLY A 205 -24.60 -21.75 50.81
N PHE A 206 -24.03 -22.83 51.35
CA PHE A 206 -22.59 -23.09 51.27
C PHE A 206 -22.10 -23.27 49.83
N LEU A 207 -22.84 -24.02 48.98
CA LEU A 207 -22.51 -24.16 47.56
C LEU A 207 -22.61 -22.84 46.79
N ILE A 208 -23.58 -21.98 47.13
CA ILE A 208 -23.74 -20.63 46.58
C ILE A 208 -22.56 -19.73 47.01
N ILE A 209 -22.16 -19.75 48.28
CA ILE A 209 -21.00 -19.00 48.78
C ILE A 209 -19.71 -19.51 48.13
N LEU A 210 -19.55 -20.83 48.00
CA LEU A 210 -18.41 -21.44 47.30
C LEU A 210 -18.37 -21.06 45.81
N PHE A 211 -19.52 -21.03 45.14
CA PHE A 211 -19.64 -20.58 43.75
C PHE A 211 -19.29 -19.09 43.60
N PHE A 212 -19.83 -18.21 44.47
CA PHE A 212 -19.51 -16.78 44.42
C PHE A 212 -18.07 -16.46 44.81
N THR A 213 -17.46 -17.21 45.73
CA THR A 213 -16.02 -17.04 46.07
C THR A 213 -15.12 -17.53 44.93
N ILE A 214 -15.45 -18.66 44.28
CA ILE A 214 -14.76 -19.10 43.06
C ILE A 214 -14.90 -18.06 41.95
N LEU A 215 -16.09 -17.48 41.73
CA LEU A 215 -16.28 -16.36 40.78
C LEU A 215 -15.48 -15.12 41.18
N TYR A 216 -15.42 -14.75 42.46
CA TYR A 216 -14.66 -13.57 42.90
C TYR A 216 -13.15 -13.75 42.69
N ILE A 217 -12.60 -14.92 43.05
CA ILE A 217 -11.20 -15.27 42.79
C ILE A 217 -10.92 -15.26 41.28
N ASN A 218 -11.78 -15.89 40.48
CA ASN A 218 -11.66 -15.89 39.02
C ASN A 218 -11.71 -14.46 38.43
N LYS A 219 -12.49 -13.53 39.00
CA LYS A 219 -12.54 -12.13 38.53
C LYS A 219 -11.18 -11.46 38.66
N ILE A 220 -10.54 -11.57 39.83
CA ILE A 220 -9.21 -10.99 40.07
C ILE A 220 -8.17 -11.64 39.15
N VAL A 221 -8.19 -12.97 39.04
CA VAL A 221 -7.25 -13.72 38.19
C VAL A 221 -7.41 -13.35 36.71
N VAL A 222 -8.63 -13.29 36.17
CA VAL A 222 -8.88 -12.85 34.78
C VAL A 222 -8.40 -11.42 34.56
N VAL A 223 -8.79 -10.47 35.41
CA VAL A 223 -8.39 -9.06 35.27
C VAL A 223 -6.86 -8.92 35.24
N ASN A 224 -6.14 -9.67 36.08
CA ASN A 224 -4.68 -9.67 36.08
C ASN A 224 -4.08 -10.24 34.79
N TYR A 225 -4.56 -11.39 34.29
CA TYR A 225 -4.10 -11.94 33.02
C TYR A 225 -4.42 -11.00 31.84
N VAL A 226 -5.63 -10.47 31.76
CA VAL A 226 -6.05 -9.60 30.64
C VAL A 226 -5.27 -8.28 30.63
N ASN A 227 -5.05 -7.67 31.80
CA ASN A 227 -4.19 -6.50 31.92
C ASN A 227 -2.72 -6.81 31.57
N SER A 228 -2.21 -7.99 31.94
CA SER A 228 -0.86 -8.45 31.57
C SER A 228 -0.74 -8.64 30.05
N GLY A 229 -1.72 -9.29 29.41
CA GLY A 229 -1.76 -9.49 27.96
C GLY A 229 -1.75 -8.18 27.18
N TYR A 230 -2.56 -7.19 27.62
CA TYR A 230 -2.54 -5.86 27.01
C TYR A 230 -1.25 -5.07 27.29
N LYS A 231 -0.67 -5.15 28.51
CA LYS A 231 0.63 -4.53 28.81
C LYS A 231 1.75 -5.09 27.93
N LYS A 232 1.79 -6.42 27.74
CA LYS A 232 2.70 -7.10 26.80
C LYS A 232 2.50 -6.59 25.37
N LEU A 233 1.27 -6.55 24.86
CA LEU A 233 1.00 -5.99 23.52
C LEU A 233 1.44 -4.53 23.36
N ILE A 234 1.42 -3.73 24.44
CA ILE A 234 1.91 -2.34 24.42
C ILE A 234 3.44 -2.27 24.39
N SER A 235 4.15 -3.19 25.07
CA SER A 235 5.62 -3.20 25.13
C SER A 235 6.27 -3.48 23.77
N ILE A 236 5.54 -4.04 22.80
CA ILE A 236 5.97 -4.18 21.38
C ILE A 236 6.55 -2.87 20.81
N LYS A 237 6.10 -1.70 21.30
CA LYS A 237 6.61 -0.38 20.92
C LYS A 237 8.06 -0.10 21.32
N GLU A 238 8.62 -0.82 22.29
CA GLU A 238 10.00 -0.68 22.75
C GLU A 238 11.00 -1.13 21.67
N ASN A 239 10.74 -2.29 21.05
CA ASN A 239 11.63 -2.93 20.09
C ASN A 239 10.83 -3.55 18.90
N PRO A 240 10.07 -2.75 18.13
CA PRO A 240 9.14 -3.26 17.12
C PRO A 240 9.84 -3.91 15.90
N THR A 241 11.14 -3.69 15.73
CA THR A 241 11.97 -4.26 14.65
C THR A 241 12.67 -5.56 15.03
N ASP A 242 12.76 -5.92 16.32
CA ASP A 242 13.26 -7.22 16.73
C ASP A 242 12.16 -8.28 16.67
N ILE A 243 12.18 -9.03 15.58
CA ILE A 243 11.30 -10.17 15.30
C ILE A 243 11.36 -11.22 16.43
N ILE A 244 12.46 -11.35 17.17
CA ILE A 244 12.59 -12.31 18.28
C ILE A 244 11.85 -11.79 19.52
N TYR A 245 12.14 -10.55 19.96
CA TYR A 245 11.41 -9.87 21.03
C TYR A 245 9.90 -9.83 20.76
N VAL A 246 9.47 -9.31 19.61
CA VAL A 246 8.04 -9.17 19.28
C VAL A 246 7.34 -10.54 19.26
N LYS A 247 8.00 -11.58 18.73
CA LYS A 247 7.46 -12.94 18.75
C LYS A 247 7.33 -13.52 20.16
N LYS A 248 8.30 -13.27 21.04
CA LYS A 248 8.20 -13.68 22.46
C LYS A 248 7.00 -12.98 23.10
N VAL A 249 6.94 -11.65 23.01
CA VAL A 249 5.88 -10.81 23.60
C VAL A 249 4.48 -11.22 23.12
N LEU A 250 4.32 -11.53 21.83
CA LEU A 250 3.06 -12.05 21.28
C LEU A 250 2.66 -13.40 21.87
N ASN A 251 3.60 -14.35 22.02
CA ASN A 251 3.30 -15.65 22.61
C ASN A 251 2.98 -15.51 24.12
N ASP A 252 3.72 -14.67 24.83
CA ASP A 252 3.50 -14.38 26.25
C ASP A 252 2.14 -13.67 26.48
N ALA A 253 1.69 -12.81 25.56
CA ALA A 253 0.37 -12.17 25.60
C ALA A 253 -0.76 -13.15 25.22
N LYS A 254 -0.53 -14.00 24.21
CA LYS A 254 -1.47 -15.01 23.73
C LYS A 254 -1.78 -16.07 24.79
N PHE A 255 -0.78 -16.43 25.61
CA PHE A 255 -1.00 -17.26 26.80
C PHE A 255 -1.94 -16.57 27.80
N ASP A 256 -1.67 -15.31 28.15
CA ASP A 256 -2.50 -14.55 29.09
C ASP A 256 -3.95 -14.41 28.60
N PHE A 257 -4.16 -14.06 27.33
CA PHE A 257 -5.50 -13.98 26.75
C PHE A 257 -6.21 -15.34 26.69
N LEU A 258 -5.49 -16.43 26.42
CA LEU A 258 -6.06 -17.79 26.43
C LEU A 258 -6.52 -18.19 27.85
N VAL A 259 -5.72 -17.93 28.88
CA VAL A 259 -6.07 -18.21 30.28
C VAL A 259 -7.22 -17.31 30.73
N GLY A 260 -7.13 -16.00 30.46
CA GLY A 260 -8.18 -15.02 30.75
C GLY A 260 -9.53 -15.38 30.10
N ASN A 261 -9.55 -15.70 28.80
CA ASN A 261 -10.77 -16.11 28.09
C ASN A 261 -11.36 -17.40 28.68
N THR A 262 -10.52 -18.39 28.96
CA THR A 262 -10.95 -19.68 29.53
C THR A 262 -11.58 -19.51 30.92
N LEU A 263 -10.97 -18.69 31.78
CA LEU A 263 -11.49 -18.38 33.12
C LEU A 263 -12.66 -17.38 33.12
N PHE A 264 -12.87 -16.62 32.04
CA PHE A 264 -13.98 -15.67 31.92
C PHE A 264 -15.30 -16.30 31.44
N LYS A 265 -15.26 -17.44 30.73
CA LYS A 265 -16.47 -18.11 30.22
C LYS A 265 -17.59 -18.35 31.25
N PRO A 266 -17.33 -18.73 32.52
CA PRO A 266 -18.38 -18.91 33.52
C PRO A 266 -19.19 -17.64 33.83
N PHE A 267 -18.61 -16.45 33.68
CA PHE A 267 -19.31 -15.19 33.98
C PHE A 267 -20.40 -14.86 32.95
N LEU A 268 -20.31 -15.40 31.72
CA LEU A 268 -21.31 -15.18 30.66
C LEU A 268 -22.73 -15.61 31.07
N LEU A 269 -22.85 -16.54 32.04
CA LEU A 269 -24.13 -16.96 32.63
C LEU A 269 -24.88 -15.82 33.35
N LEU A 270 -24.19 -14.74 33.74
CA LEU A 270 -24.75 -13.58 34.44
C LEU A 270 -25.35 -12.53 33.49
N ASN A 271 -25.21 -12.72 32.16
CA ASN A 271 -25.82 -11.93 31.08
C ASN A 271 -26.01 -10.42 31.37
N ASN A 272 -24.90 -9.70 31.46
CA ASN A 272 -24.87 -8.25 31.69
C ASN A 272 -23.88 -7.58 30.74
N ASP A 273 -24.17 -6.35 30.29
CA ASP A 273 -23.36 -5.61 29.31
C ASP A 273 -21.90 -5.44 29.75
N SER A 274 -21.63 -5.25 31.04
CA SER A 274 -20.25 -5.13 31.55
C SER A 274 -19.45 -6.43 31.37
N ILE A 275 -20.13 -7.56 31.45
CA ILE A 275 -19.55 -8.90 31.26
C ILE A 275 -19.41 -9.20 29.78
N ASN A 276 -20.41 -8.85 28.97
CA ASN A 276 -20.33 -8.96 27.51
C ASN A 276 -19.18 -8.12 26.96
N ASN A 277 -19.07 -6.85 27.35
CA ASN A 277 -17.97 -5.95 27.00
C ASN A 277 -16.61 -6.54 27.43
N GLY A 278 -16.52 -7.11 28.64
CA GLY A 278 -15.35 -7.86 29.09
C GLY A 278 -14.97 -9.02 28.16
N TYR A 279 -15.93 -9.89 27.81
CA TYR A 279 -15.70 -11.00 26.88
C TYR A 279 -15.25 -10.53 25.49
N HIS A 280 -15.85 -9.45 25.00
CA HIS A 280 -15.52 -8.84 23.71
C HIS A 280 -14.10 -8.26 23.69
N LEU A 281 -13.67 -7.55 24.74
CA LEU A 281 -12.28 -7.10 24.88
C LEU A 281 -11.30 -8.28 24.91
N ILE A 282 -11.56 -9.30 25.72
CA ILE A 282 -10.67 -10.47 25.88
C ILE A 282 -10.55 -11.25 24.56
N SER A 283 -11.66 -11.43 23.85
CA SER A 283 -11.68 -12.16 22.57
C SER A 283 -11.05 -11.33 21.45
N GLY A 284 -11.29 -10.01 21.39
CA GLY A 284 -10.59 -9.10 20.51
C GLY A 284 -9.07 -9.14 20.72
N GLY A 285 -8.60 -9.07 21.97
CA GLY A 285 -7.19 -9.22 22.32
C GLY A 285 -6.61 -10.59 21.89
N THR A 286 -7.41 -11.65 22.04
CA THR A 286 -7.05 -13.00 21.56
C THR A 286 -6.82 -13.02 20.04
N GLU A 287 -7.67 -12.40 19.23
CA GLU A 287 -7.49 -12.32 17.77
C GLU A 287 -6.33 -11.40 17.37
N ILE A 288 -6.10 -10.28 18.08
CA ILE A 288 -4.93 -9.40 17.89
C ILE A 288 -3.60 -10.17 18.02
N THR A 289 -3.47 -11.09 18.98
CA THR A 289 -2.25 -11.91 19.07
C THR A 289 -2.03 -12.83 17.87
N LYS A 290 -3.10 -13.35 17.24
CA LYS A 290 -3.00 -14.20 16.04
C LYS A 290 -2.65 -13.39 14.79
N ILE A 291 -3.21 -12.18 14.65
CA ILE A 291 -2.81 -11.24 13.60
C ILE A 291 -1.32 -10.91 13.75
N GLY A 292 -0.87 -10.64 14.98
CA GLY A 292 0.55 -10.43 15.30
C GLY A 292 1.44 -11.59 14.88
N ASP A 293 1.08 -12.85 15.21
CA ASP A 293 1.83 -14.04 14.78
C ASP A 293 1.97 -14.12 13.25
N ASN A 294 0.91 -13.85 12.50
CA ASN A 294 0.92 -13.87 11.03
C ASN A 294 1.82 -12.76 10.45
N LEU A 295 1.68 -11.53 10.95
CA LEU A 295 2.50 -10.39 10.53
C LEU A 295 3.99 -10.60 10.86
N VAL A 296 4.29 -11.19 12.02
CA VAL A 296 5.65 -11.60 12.40
C VAL A 296 6.19 -12.70 11.48
N ASN A 297 5.34 -13.64 11.02
CA ASN A 297 5.75 -14.64 10.04
C ASN A 297 6.06 -14.00 8.67
N ILE A 298 5.24 -13.04 8.21
CA ILE A 298 5.49 -12.26 6.99
C ILE A 298 6.84 -11.52 7.07
N LEU A 299 7.10 -10.81 8.17
CA LEU A 299 8.35 -10.10 8.40
C LEU A 299 9.55 -11.06 8.46
N PHE A 300 9.42 -12.19 9.17
CA PHE A 300 10.48 -13.20 9.28
C PHE A 300 10.83 -13.83 7.93
N LEU A 301 9.83 -14.25 7.16
CA LEU A 301 10.02 -14.84 5.83
C LEU A 301 10.61 -13.83 4.84
N THR A 302 10.20 -12.56 4.92
CA THR A 302 10.74 -11.48 4.09
C THR A 302 12.20 -11.17 4.44
N LYS A 303 12.53 -11.00 5.72
CA LYS A 303 13.91 -10.78 6.19
C LYS A 303 14.83 -11.95 5.82
N LYS A 304 14.33 -13.20 5.93
CA LYS A 304 15.05 -14.41 5.51
C LYS A 304 15.25 -14.48 3.99
N PHE A 305 14.25 -14.09 3.20
CA PHE A 305 14.36 -14.07 1.73
C PHE A 305 15.42 -13.07 1.27
N LEU A 306 15.43 -11.87 1.86
CA LEU A 306 16.41 -10.81 1.55
C LEU A 306 17.84 -11.23 1.94
N SER A 307 18.04 -11.81 3.14
CA SER A 307 19.38 -12.13 3.64
C SER A 307 20.06 -13.29 2.90
N TYR A 308 19.32 -14.32 2.49
CA TYR A 308 19.91 -15.53 1.90
C TYR A 308 20.35 -15.40 0.44
N LYS A 309 19.85 -14.41 -0.32
CA LYS A 309 20.11 -14.30 -1.77
C LYS A 309 20.23 -12.88 -2.32
N GLY A 310 19.76 -11.86 -1.60
CA GLY A 310 19.55 -10.52 -2.15
C GLY A 310 18.41 -10.47 -3.17
N ILE A 311 18.02 -9.24 -3.53
CA ILE A 311 16.88 -8.99 -4.43
C ILE A 311 17.22 -9.44 -5.87
N GLU A 312 18.42 -9.13 -6.34
CA GLU A 312 18.85 -9.35 -7.74
C GLU A 312 18.86 -10.82 -8.18
N ASN A 313 18.97 -11.78 -7.24
CA ASN A 313 19.06 -13.20 -7.53
C ASN A 313 17.81 -14.01 -7.17
N THR A 314 16.68 -13.35 -6.91
CA THR A 314 15.49 -14.04 -6.43
C THR A 314 14.19 -13.54 -7.04
N TYR A 315 13.30 -14.48 -7.39
CA TYR A 315 11.96 -14.18 -7.89
C TYR A 315 11.06 -13.70 -6.74
N VAL A 316 10.92 -12.38 -6.57
CA VAL A 316 10.09 -11.77 -5.50
C VAL A 316 8.65 -12.27 -5.54
N THR A 317 8.10 -12.57 -6.72
CA THR A 317 6.75 -13.16 -6.81
C THR A 317 6.64 -14.50 -6.09
N ASN A 318 7.71 -15.31 -5.99
CA ASN A 318 7.69 -16.56 -5.24
C ASN A 318 7.64 -16.33 -3.71
N LEU A 319 8.24 -15.24 -3.20
CA LEU A 319 8.05 -14.85 -1.79
C LEU A 319 6.58 -14.51 -1.57
N LEU A 320 6.03 -13.61 -2.39
CA LEU A 320 4.64 -13.18 -2.26
C LEU A 320 3.68 -14.37 -2.36
N SER A 321 3.79 -15.24 -3.37
CA SER A 321 2.95 -16.44 -3.50
C SER A 321 2.98 -17.35 -2.25
N ASN A 322 4.09 -17.42 -1.52
CA ASN A 322 4.17 -18.16 -0.26
C ASN A 322 3.46 -17.43 0.90
N LEU A 323 3.53 -16.09 0.93
CA LEU A 323 2.90 -15.23 1.93
C LEU A 323 1.39 -15.05 1.75
N ARG A 324 0.81 -15.44 0.61
CA ARG A 324 -0.63 -15.26 0.31
C ARG A 324 -1.54 -15.78 1.43
N ASN A 325 -1.19 -16.91 2.04
CA ASN A 325 -1.96 -17.48 3.15
C ASN A 325 -1.86 -16.62 4.42
N ASP A 326 -0.69 -16.05 4.73
CA ASP A 326 -0.50 -15.20 5.91
C ASP A 326 -1.31 -13.89 5.79
N PHE A 327 -1.38 -13.29 4.60
CA PHE A 327 -2.25 -12.12 4.36
C PHE A 327 -3.74 -12.48 4.48
N ILE A 328 -4.20 -13.61 3.93
CA ILE A 328 -5.60 -14.08 4.06
C ILE A 328 -5.96 -14.36 5.52
N LEU A 329 -5.06 -14.99 6.29
CA LEU A 329 -5.27 -15.25 7.72
C LEU A 329 -5.20 -13.97 8.57
N SER A 330 -4.49 -12.94 8.12
CA SER A 330 -4.45 -11.62 8.77
C SER A 330 -5.74 -10.84 8.55
N GLU A 331 -6.31 -10.86 7.34
CA GLU A 331 -7.63 -10.28 7.03
C GLU A 331 -8.73 -10.91 7.90
N TYR A 332 -8.84 -12.23 7.87
CA TYR A 332 -9.83 -13.00 8.65
C TYR A 332 -9.67 -12.81 10.18
N GLY A 333 -8.43 -12.63 10.65
CA GLY A 333 -8.16 -12.25 12.04
C GLY A 333 -8.67 -10.85 12.37
N LEU A 334 -8.44 -9.87 11.49
CA LEU A 334 -8.89 -8.48 11.66
C LEU A 334 -10.40 -8.36 11.63
N GLU A 335 -11.09 -9.09 10.75
CA GLU A 335 -12.56 -9.16 10.74
C GLU A 335 -13.13 -9.63 12.08
N LYS A 336 -12.52 -10.64 12.71
CA LYS A 336 -12.93 -11.10 14.04
C LYS A 336 -12.57 -10.13 15.15
N ALA A 337 -11.38 -9.52 15.11
CA ALA A 337 -10.98 -8.53 16.10
C ALA A 337 -11.95 -7.32 16.07
N LEU A 338 -12.30 -6.84 14.89
CA LEU A 338 -13.29 -5.78 14.67
C LEU A 338 -14.70 -6.20 15.09
N SER A 339 -15.15 -7.41 14.71
CA SER A 339 -16.43 -7.96 15.17
C SER A 339 -16.51 -8.02 16.70
N HIS A 340 -15.43 -8.40 17.38
CA HIS A 340 -15.39 -8.37 18.83
C HIS A 340 -15.41 -6.94 19.39
N TYR A 341 -14.53 -6.04 18.93
CA TYR A 341 -14.45 -4.68 19.49
C TYR A 341 -15.68 -3.79 19.17
N ASN A 342 -16.34 -3.98 18.02
CA ASN A 342 -17.57 -3.24 17.66
C ASN A 342 -18.78 -3.59 18.53
N ASN A 343 -18.74 -4.73 19.23
CA ASN A 343 -19.79 -5.16 20.17
C ASN A 343 -19.53 -4.70 21.62
N VAL A 344 -18.48 -3.90 21.87
CA VAL A 344 -18.26 -3.26 23.17
C VAL A 344 -19.11 -1.99 23.25
N THR A 345 -20.15 -1.99 24.10
CA THR A 345 -21.12 -0.89 24.16
C THR A 345 -20.60 0.36 24.88
N SER A 346 -19.90 0.18 26.01
CA SER A 346 -19.15 1.23 26.72
C SER A 346 -18.19 0.61 27.75
N LEU A 347 -17.10 1.31 28.02
CA LEU A 347 -16.10 1.03 29.04
C LEU A 347 -16.39 1.74 30.38
N GLY A 348 -17.50 2.49 30.48
CA GLY A 348 -17.88 3.27 31.65
C GLY A 348 -17.15 4.62 31.79
N ASP A 349 -16.29 4.97 30.83
CA ASP A 349 -15.58 6.24 30.75
C ASP A 349 -15.54 6.72 29.28
N LYS A 350 -16.03 7.94 29.04
CA LYS A 350 -16.13 8.52 27.69
C LYS A 350 -14.78 8.65 26.98
N LYS A 351 -13.72 8.98 27.72
CA LYS A 351 -12.35 9.16 27.20
C LYS A 351 -11.70 7.81 26.87
N LEU A 352 -12.13 6.71 27.49
CA LEU A 352 -11.79 5.35 27.07
C LEU A 352 -12.63 4.90 25.87
N ASP A 353 -13.93 5.20 25.83
CA ASP A 353 -14.79 4.87 24.68
C ASP A 353 -14.33 5.55 23.39
N ASP A 354 -13.97 6.83 23.46
CA ASP A 354 -13.47 7.58 22.30
C ASP A 354 -12.08 7.10 21.84
N LYS A 355 -11.23 6.62 22.78
CA LYS A 355 -9.99 5.91 22.44
C LYS A 355 -10.25 4.54 21.80
N LEU A 356 -11.27 3.80 22.24
CA LEU A 356 -11.65 2.52 21.64
C LEU A 356 -12.16 2.73 20.20
N LYS A 357 -13.08 3.69 19.97
CA LYS A 357 -13.54 4.08 18.63
C LYS A 357 -12.37 4.46 17.71
N THR A 358 -11.44 5.27 18.20
CA THR A 358 -10.20 5.65 17.48
C THR A 358 -9.33 4.43 17.13
N SER A 359 -9.29 3.42 18.01
CA SER A 359 -8.51 2.19 17.80
C SER A 359 -9.20 1.24 16.81
N ILE A 360 -10.52 1.13 16.88
CA ILE A 360 -11.37 0.43 15.91
C ILE A 360 -11.16 1.02 14.51
N GLY A 361 -11.20 2.35 14.35
CA GLY A 361 -10.95 3.00 13.06
C GLY A 361 -9.58 2.65 12.46
N LYS A 362 -8.54 2.55 13.29
CA LYS A 362 -7.18 2.14 12.85
C LYS A 362 -7.11 0.66 12.47
N LEU A 363 -7.83 -0.23 13.16
CA LEU A 363 -7.95 -1.64 12.80
C LEU A 363 -8.76 -1.84 11.51
N GLN A 364 -9.82 -1.05 11.31
CA GLN A 364 -10.66 -1.06 10.11
C GLN A 364 -9.85 -0.60 8.88
N TYR A 365 -9.09 0.51 9.00
CA TYR A 365 -8.15 0.95 7.96
C TYR A 365 -7.13 -0.13 7.60
N LEU A 366 -6.51 -0.78 8.61
CA LEU A 366 -5.57 -1.89 8.37
C LEU A 366 -6.24 -3.09 7.68
N LYS A 367 -7.48 -3.44 8.06
CA LYS A 367 -8.26 -4.50 7.42
C LYS A 367 -8.52 -4.17 5.95
N ASP A 368 -8.97 -2.96 5.64
CA ASP A 368 -9.27 -2.55 4.26
C ASP A 368 -8.00 -2.49 3.39
N TYR A 369 -6.85 -2.16 3.97
CA TYR A 369 -5.55 -2.23 3.29
C TYR A 369 -5.12 -3.67 2.97
N ILE A 370 -5.27 -4.61 3.92
CA ILE A 370 -4.98 -6.03 3.69
C ILE A 370 -6.00 -6.67 2.74
N TYR A 371 -7.28 -6.31 2.85
CA TYR A 371 -8.33 -6.69 1.89
C TYR A 371 -7.98 -6.24 0.47
N SER A 372 -7.47 -5.01 0.31
CA SER A 372 -7.01 -4.49 -0.98
C SER A 372 -5.85 -5.30 -1.54
N ILE A 373 -4.91 -5.75 -0.70
CA ILE A 373 -3.80 -6.64 -1.09
C ILE A 373 -4.32 -8.04 -1.50
N ASN A 374 -5.23 -8.64 -0.73
CA ASN A 374 -5.74 -10.01 -1.00
C ASN A 374 -6.66 -10.07 -2.22
N SER A 375 -7.52 -9.06 -2.40
CA SER A 375 -8.43 -8.97 -3.55
C SER A 375 -7.71 -8.69 -4.88
N ASN A 376 -6.58 -7.98 -4.83
CA ASN A 376 -5.76 -7.64 -6.01
C ASN A 376 -4.48 -8.50 -6.13
N PHE A 377 -4.39 -9.60 -5.38
CA PHE A 377 -3.13 -10.32 -5.15
C PHE A 377 -2.43 -10.78 -6.43
N ASP A 378 -3.17 -11.39 -7.35
CA ASP A 378 -2.62 -11.90 -8.60
C ASP A 378 -2.23 -10.76 -9.58
N THR A 379 -2.87 -9.59 -9.46
CA THR A 379 -2.50 -8.38 -10.22
C THR A 379 -1.24 -7.72 -9.65
N ILE A 380 -1.02 -7.75 -8.32
CA ILE A 380 0.25 -7.37 -7.69
C ILE A 380 1.39 -8.28 -8.17
N LEU A 381 1.12 -9.59 -8.35
CA LEU A 381 2.08 -10.50 -8.99
C LEU A 381 2.32 -10.14 -10.48
N ASN A 382 1.30 -9.72 -11.22
CA ASN A 382 1.43 -9.31 -12.62
C ASN A 382 2.24 -8.01 -12.82
N ILE A 383 2.14 -7.03 -11.92
CA ILE A 383 2.99 -5.83 -11.89
C ILE A 383 4.48 -6.22 -11.81
N LEU A 384 4.81 -7.25 -11.03
CA LEU A 384 6.16 -7.81 -10.95
C LEU A 384 6.52 -8.76 -12.11
N GLY A 385 5.66 -8.89 -13.13
CA GLY A 385 5.88 -9.75 -14.29
C GLY A 385 5.83 -11.24 -13.96
N HIS A 386 4.86 -11.69 -13.14
CA HIS A 386 4.75 -13.11 -12.78
C HIS A 386 4.54 -14.04 -13.98
N ASN A 387 3.63 -13.66 -14.88
CA ASN A 387 3.21 -14.49 -16.03
C ASN A 387 3.96 -14.15 -17.34
N LYS A 388 4.46 -12.92 -17.48
CA LYS A 388 5.23 -12.44 -18.64
C LYS A 388 6.29 -11.44 -18.20
N GLU A 389 7.29 -11.19 -19.02
CA GLU A 389 8.21 -10.06 -18.77
C GLU A 389 7.46 -8.72 -18.81
N LYS A 390 7.93 -7.76 -18.02
CA LYS A 390 7.40 -6.41 -17.87
C LYS A 390 8.48 -5.38 -18.17
N LYS A 391 8.16 -4.36 -18.97
CA LYS A 391 9.08 -3.25 -19.27
C LYS A 391 8.59 -1.95 -18.63
N TYR A 392 9.35 -1.43 -17.66
CA TYR A 392 9.07 -0.16 -17.00
C TYR A 392 10.10 0.89 -17.41
N LEU A 393 9.64 2.10 -17.73
CA LEU A 393 10.53 3.26 -17.84
C LEU A 393 10.70 3.87 -16.45
N ILE A 394 11.91 3.80 -15.90
CA ILE A 394 12.29 4.63 -14.75
C ILE A 394 12.65 6.02 -15.26
N VAL A 395 12.06 7.04 -14.66
CA VAL A 395 12.25 8.45 -15.00
C VAL A 395 12.91 9.13 -13.81
N PHE A 396 14.18 9.49 -13.95
CA PHE A 396 14.94 10.18 -12.90
C PHE A 396 14.79 11.69 -13.09
N GLN A 397 14.20 12.36 -12.09
CA GLN A 397 13.73 13.73 -12.20
C GLN A 397 14.61 14.71 -11.41
N ASN A 398 15.18 15.69 -12.10
CA ASN A 398 16.00 16.74 -11.50
C ASN A 398 15.11 17.89 -10.98
N SER A 399 15.01 18.02 -9.65
CA SER A 399 14.23 19.06 -8.98
C SER A 399 14.77 20.48 -9.16
N ASP A 400 16.04 20.66 -9.57
CA ASP A 400 16.63 21.97 -9.89
C ASP A 400 16.06 22.57 -11.21
N GLU A 401 15.22 21.81 -11.93
CA GLU A 401 14.42 22.26 -13.07
C GLU A 401 12.99 21.72 -12.91
N ILE A 402 12.20 22.36 -12.06
CA ILE A 402 10.92 21.79 -11.62
C ILE A 402 9.94 21.53 -12.79
N ARG A 403 9.16 20.44 -12.70
CA ARG A 403 8.08 20.07 -13.65
C ARG A 403 6.90 19.48 -12.86
N PRO A 404 5.64 19.49 -13.34
CA PRO A 404 4.47 19.12 -12.52
C PRO A 404 4.49 17.74 -11.87
N THR A 405 5.11 16.75 -12.53
CA THR A 405 5.28 15.38 -11.99
C THR A 405 6.46 15.25 -11.02
N GLY A 406 7.26 16.30 -10.83
CA GLY A 406 8.53 16.25 -10.11
C GLY A 406 9.52 17.30 -10.61
N GLY A 407 10.43 16.85 -11.47
CA GLY A 407 11.49 17.66 -12.09
C GLY A 407 11.77 17.26 -13.54
N PHE A 408 12.73 17.92 -14.16
CA PHE A 408 13.12 17.64 -15.55
C PHE A 408 13.71 16.23 -15.70
N MET A 409 13.19 15.47 -16.66
CA MET A 409 13.53 14.06 -16.87
C MET A 409 14.67 13.88 -17.87
N GLY A 410 15.82 14.48 -17.59
CA GLY A 410 17.01 14.38 -18.43
C GLY A 410 17.62 12.97 -18.49
N SER A 411 17.30 12.09 -17.53
CA SER A 411 17.91 10.77 -17.36
C SER A 411 16.84 9.70 -17.16
N MET A 412 17.01 8.57 -17.83
CA MET A 412 16.01 7.48 -17.87
C MET A 412 16.68 6.11 -17.69
N GLY A 413 15.89 5.12 -17.27
CA GLY A 413 16.33 3.73 -17.12
C GLY A 413 15.26 2.76 -17.61
N LEU A 414 15.53 2.00 -18.67
CA LEU A 414 14.62 0.97 -19.17
C LEU A 414 14.82 -0.33 -18.37
N LEU A 415 13.90 -0.59 -17.44
CA LEU A 415 13.92 -1.75 -16.56
C LEU A 415 13.08 -2.89 -17.16
N THR A 416 13.68 -4.07 -17.33
CA THR A 416 12.94 -5.31 -17.64
C THR A 416 12.88 -6.21 -16.40
N LEU A 417 11.67 -6.55 -15.97
CA LEU A 417 11.39 -7.46 -14.85
C LEU A 417 10.81 -8.80 -15.34
N PHE A 418 11.19 -9.88 -14.67
CA PHE A 418 10.48 -11.17 -14.75
C PHE A 418 10.35 -11.79 -13.37
N ARG A 419 9.11 -12.08 -12.95
CA ARG A 419 8.76 -12.68 -11.65
C ARG A 419 9.34 -11.93 -10.44
N GLY A 420 9.56 -10.62 -10.60
CA GLY A 420 10.16 -9.72 -9.62
C GLY A 420 11.69 -9.71 -9.59
N LYS A 421 12.38 -10.47 -10.45
CA LYS A 421 13.83 -10.36 -10.66
C LYS A 421 14.10 -9.38 -11.80
N VAL A 422 15.12 -8.53 -11.62
CA VAL A 422 15.69 -7.70 -12.70
C VAL A 422 16.34 -8.61 -13.75
N LYS A 423 15.90 -8.45 -15.00
CA LYS A 423 16.41 -9.18 -16.17
C LYS A 423 17.37 -8.34 -17.01
N ASN A 424 17.10 -7.04 -17.10
CA ASN A 424 17.92 -6.05 -17.80
C ASN A 424 17.61 -4.66 -17.20
N PHE A 425 18.58 -3.75 -17.21
CA PHE A 425 18.41 -2.35 -16.82
C PHE A 425 19.34 -1.45 -17.64
N GLU A 426 18.79 -0.76 -18.62
CA GLU A 426 19.55 0.12 -19.53
C GLU A 426 19.41 1.58 -19.11
N LYS A 427 20.52 2.22 -18.74
CA LYS A 427 20.58 3.66 -18.42
C LYS A 427 20.71 4.45 -19.73
N LYS A 428 19.91 5.51 -19.89
CA LYS A 428 19.80 6.30 -21.13
C LYS A 428 19.67 7.79 -20.85
N ASP A 429 20.30 8.60 -21.70
CA ASP A 429 19.96 10.02 -21.82
C ASP A 429 18.65 10.16 -22.60
N VAL A 430 17.74 11.03 -22.16
CA VAL A 430 16.50 11.33 -22.90
C VAL A 430 16.78 11.76 -24.34
N TYR A 431 17.92 12.41 -24.59
CA TYR A 431 18.33 12.82 -25.93
C TYR A 431 18.68 11.65 -26.86
N GLU A 432 19.05 10.47 -26.35
CA GLU A 432 19.26 9.28 -27.20
C GLU A 432 17.94 8.86 -27.86
N PHE A 433 16.87 8.75 -27.06
CA PHE A 433 15.53 8.46 -27.58
C PHE A 433 15.03 9.58 -28.52
N GLU A 434 15.33 10.86 -28.24
CA GLU A 434 15.01 11.96 -29.17
C GLU A 434 15.84 11.95 -30.48
N TRP A 435 17.02 11.30 -30.50
CA TRP A 435 17.79 11.11 -31.74
C TRP A 435 17.23 9.97 -32.59
N ASP A 436 16.71 8.91 -31.98
CA ASP A 436 16.01 7.85 -32.70
C ASP A 436 14.64 8.33 -33.23
N LEU A 437 13.91 9.16 -32.47
CA LEU A 437 12.70 9.85 -32.97
C LEU A 437 12.96 10.71 -34.23
N LYS A 438 14.12 11.39 -34.32
CA LYS A 438 14.48 12.19 -35.50
C LYS A 438 14.67 11.37 -36.78
N LYS A 439 14.89 10.06 -36.66
CA LYS A 439 14.97 9.13 -37.81
C LYS A 439 13.58 8.70 -38.31
N ALA A 440 12.51 8.98 -37.55
CA ALA A 440 11.14 8.54 -37.81
C ALA A 440 10.19 9.70 -38.25
N ASP A 441 10.75 10.75 -38.85
CA ASP A 441 10.12 12.05 -39.18
C ASP A 441 9.47 12.75 -37.97
N TYR A 442 10.26 13.59 -37.29
CA TYR A 442 9.76 14.41 -36.18
C TYR A 442 9.65 15.90 -36.51
N ASN A 443 8.56 16.24 -37.21
CA ASN A 443 8.15 17.60 -37.51
C ASN A 443 6.73 17.90 -36.98
N ARG A 444 6.56 19.07 -36.32
CA ARG A 444 5.30 19.83 -36.12
C ARG A 444 4.43 19.63 -34.86
N LEU A 445 4.80 18.86 -33.82
CA LEU A 445 4.10 18.99 -32.53
C LEU A 445 4.51 20.29 -31.82
N LYS A 446 3.66 21.32 -31.91
CA LYS A 446 3.83 22.62 -31.25
C LYS A 446 3.82 22.44 -29.72
N ALA A 447 4.74 23.11 -29.02
CA ALA A 447 4.78 23.08 -27.57
C ALA A 447 3.49 23.67 -26.93
N PRO A 448 3.01 23.11 -25.81
CA PRO A 448 1.94 23.70 -25.01
C PRO A 448 2.27 25.15 -24.60
N LYS A 449 1.23 26.01 -24.50
CA LYS A 449 1.38 27.46 -24.19
C LYS A 449 2.32 27.72 -23.01
N GLY A 450 2.19 26.96 -21.92
CA GLY A 450 3.00 27.13 -20.70
C GLY A 450 4.47 26.72 -20.79
N ILE A 451 4.97 26.25 -21.94
CA ILE A 451 6.41 26.04 -22.22
C ILE A 451 6.86 26.57 -23.59
N ILE A 452 6.02 27.34 -24.30
CA ILE A 452 6.33 27.83 -25.66
C ILE A 452 7.55 28.78 -25.70
N GLU A 453 7.83 29.45 -24.57
CA GLU A 453 8.98 30.35 -24.38
C GLU A 453 10.29 29.59 -24.10
N LEU A 454 10.21 28.31 -23.71
CA LEU A 454 11.35 27.42 -23.52
C LEU A 454 11.66 26.61 -24.79
N THR A 455 10.65 26.19 -25.55
CA THR A 455 10.82 25.47 -26.81
C THR A 455 9.63 25.61 -27.74
N ASP A 456 9.87 25.67 -29.06
CA ASP A 456 8.83 25.69 -30.09
C ASP A 456 8.19 24.31 -30.30
N LYS A 457 8.98 23.25 -30.07
CA LYS A 457 8.67 21.85 -30.36
C LYS A 457 8.50 21.06 -29.06
N PHE A 458 7.31 20.52 -28.88
CA PHE A 458 7.08 19.50 -27.87
C PHE A 458 7.95 18.26 -28.17
N GLY A 459 8.24 17.44 -27.16
CA GLY A 459 9.12 16.27 -27.33
C GLY A 459 9.10 15.37 -26.10
N LEU A 460 9.84 14.25 -26.17
CA LEU A 460 9.91 13.28 -25.07
C LEU A 460 10.33 13.95 -23.78
N ARG A 461 11.40 14.75 -23.78
CA ARG A 461 12.00 15.38 -22.58
C ARG A 461 11.07 16.34 -21.84
N ASP A 462 10.11 16.94 -22.54
CA ASP A 462 9.16 17.92 -22.02
C ASP A 462 7.76 17.31 -21.76
N SER A 463 7.58 16.01 -22.02
CA SER A 463 6.28 15.33 -21.94
C SER A 463 5.67 15.22 -20.54
N ASN A 464 6.44 15.51 -19.49
CA ASN A 464 5.97 15.50 -18.11
C ASN A 464 5.42 16.87 -17.62
N TYR A 465 5.08 17.73 -18.58
CA TYR A 465 4.49 19.07 -18.45
C TYR A 465 3.04 19.09 -17.93
N PHE A 466 2.30 17.99 -17.96
CA PHE A 466 0.90 17.96 -17.56
C PHE A 466 0.74 17.64 -16.07
N VAL A 467 -0.11 18.41 -15.37
CA VAL A 467 -0.37 18.26 -13.93
C VAL A 467 -1.04 16.92 -13.59
N ASN A 468 -1.82 16.38 -14.53
CA ASN A 468 -2.37 15.05 -14.43
C ASN A 468 -1.30 14.02 -14.84
N LEU A 469 -1.00 13.08 -13.93
CA LEU A 469 0.02 12.05 -14.18
C LEU A 469 -0.35 11.20 -15.41
N LYS A 470 -1.63 10.87 -15.60
CA LYS A 470 -2.12 10.11 -16.78
C LYS A 470 -1.73 10.79 -18.09
N ASP A 471 -1.91 12.10 -18.19
CA ASP A 471 -1.68 12.83 -19.43
C ASP A 471 -0.17 12.97 -19.71
N SER A 472 0.62 13.22 -18.67
CA SER A 472 2.09 13.16 -18.74
C SER A 472 2.61 11.77 -19.13
N SER A 473 2.07 10.70 -18.53
CA SER A 473 2.44 9.31 -18.84
C SER A 473 2.03 8.90 -20.25
N GLY A 474 0.86 9.33 -20.73
CA GLY A 474 0.38 9.07 -22.09
C GLY A 474 1.27 9.71 -23.16
N ASN A 475 1.70 10.96 -22.96
CA ASN A 475 2.65 11.62 -23.85
C ASN A 475 4.02 10.93 -23.84
N ILE A 476 4.57 10.58 -22.66
CA ILE A 476 5.82 9.82 -22.58
C ILE A 476 5.69 8.49 -23.32
N LYS A 477 4.61 7.73 -23.13
CA LYS A 477 4.37 6.48 -23.87
C LYS A 477 4.37 6.69 -25.38
N PHE A 478 3.64 7.70 -25.87
CA PHE A 478 3.57 8.01 -27.30
C PHE A 478 4.99 8.18 -27.90
N PHE A 479 5.84 8.97 -27.24
CA PHE A 479 7.21 9.17 -27.69
C PHE A 479 8.09 7.92 -27.55
N MET A 480 7.95 7.16 -26.47
CA MET A 480 8.70 5.90 -26.30
C MET A 480 8.31 4.88 -27.39
N GLU A 481 7.03 4.69 -27.67
CA GLU A 481 6.57 3.79 -28.74
C GLU A 481 6.99 4.26 -30.14
N LYS A 482 6.98 5.58 -30.41
CA LYS A 482 7.50 6.15 -31.67
C LYS A 482 9.04 6.02 -31.79
N SER A 483 9.78 5.89 -30.68
CA SER A 483 11.21 5.50 -30.69
C SER A 483 11.45 3.97 -30.75
N GLY A 484 10.39 3.16 -30.92
CA GLY A 484 10.45 1.69 -30.94
C GLY A 484 10.37 1.01 -29.56
N ASN A 485 10.32 1.78 -28.48
CA ASN A 485 10.41 1.31 -27.10
C ASN A 485 9.02 1.13 -26.45
N LYS A 486 8.46 -0.08 -26.56
CA LYS A 486 7.21 -0.44 -25.87
C LYS A 486 7.43 -0.66 -24.37
N ILE A 487 6.58 -0.04 -23.55
CA ILE A 487 6.61 -0.08 -22.09
C ILE A 487 5.23 -0.42 -21.50
N ASP A 488 5.20 -1.22 -20.43
CA ASP A 488 4.01 -1.56 -19.64
C ASP A 488 3.62 -0.43 -18.65
N GLY A 489 4.59 0.39 -18.22
CA GLY A 489 4.35 1.48 -17.27
C GLY A 489 5.57 2.38 -17.04
N ILE A 490 5.42 3.36 -16.15
CA ILE A 490 6.43 4.36 -15.78
C ILE A 490 6.58 4.38 -14.25
N ILE A 491 7.83 4.53 -13.79
CA ILE A 491 8.20 4.77 -12.38
C ILE A 491 8.94 6.11 -12.32
N TYR A 492 8.32 7.10 -11.69
CA TYR A 492 8.90 8.42 -11.49
C TYR A 492 9.69 8.45 -10.18
N LEU A 493 10.95 8.89 -10.23
CA LEU A 493 11.84 9.01 -9.07
C LEU A 493 12.42 10.42 -9.00
N ASN A 494 11.98 11.17 -7.98
CA ASN A 494 12.48 12.52 -7.73
C ASN A 494 13.82 12.54 -6.98
N GLN A 495 14.65 13.53 -7.32
CA GLN A 495 16.01 13.69 -6.79
C GLN A 495 16.08 13.66 -5.25
N ASN A 496 15.07 14.16 -4.53
CA ASN A 496 15.06 14.18 -3.06
C ASN A 496 15.27 12.80 -2.43
N ILE A 497 14.79 11.72 -3.07
CA ILE A 497 14.99 10.34 -2.58
C ILE A 497 16.48 9.98 -2.60
N LEU A 498 17.18 10.32 -3.68
CA LEU A 498 18.61 10.06 -3.83
C LEU A 498 19.41 10.85 -2.78
N LEU A 499 18.99 12.07 -2.46
CA LEU A 499 19.59 12.87 -1.39
C LEU A 499 19.41 12.21 -0.01
N GLU A 500 18.19 11.73 0.31
CA GLU A 500 17.93 11.00 1.57
C GLU A 500 18.71 9.68 1.66
N PHE A 501 18.92 8.96 0.54
CA PHE A 501 19.84 7.81 0.53
C PHE A 501 21.30 8.21 0.73
N LEU A 502 21.76 9.33 0.15
CA LEU A 502 23.14 9.81 0.29
C LEU A 502 23.47 10.30 1.71
N ASP A 503 22.50 10.87 2.43
CA ASP A 503 22.60 11.18 3.86
C ASP A 503 22.76 9.89 4.68
N GLU A 504 21.86 8.91 4.47
CA GLU A 504 21.82 7.66 5.24
C GLU A 504 23.06 6.77 5.04
N ILE A 505 23.54 6.59 3.81
CA ILE A 505 24.72 5.75 3.54
C ILE A 505 26.04 6.49 3.77
N GLY A 506 26.01 7.80 4.06
CA GLY A 506 27.21 8.62 4.22
C GLY A 506 28.05 8.74 2.95
N GLY A 507 27.48 9.36 1.90
CA GLY A 507 28.19 9.77 0.68
C GLY A 507 28.71 8.64 -0.24
N ILE A 508 29.33 9.00 -1.37
CA ILE A 508 29.88 8.09 -2.39
C ILE A 508 31.12 8.67 -3.04
N LYS A 509 32.21 7.90 -3.10
CA LYS A 509 33.35 8.15 -4.00
C LYS A 509 33.10 7.55 -5.38
N VAL A 510 33.41 8.31 -6.42
CA VAL A 510 33.24 7.91 -7.83
C VAL A 510 34.54 8.20 -8.57
N ASP A 511 35.02 7.25 -9.37
CA ASP A 511 36.27 7.41 -10.09
C ASP A 511 36.22 8.59 -11.07
N GLY A 512 37.23 9.46 -11.02
CA GLY A 512 37.27 10.71 -11.80
C GLY A 512 36.60 11.93 -11.14
N ILE A 513 35.94 11.77 -9.99
CA ILE A 513 35.47 12.86 -9.13
C ILE A 513 36.50 13.06 -7.99
N LYS A 514 36.83 14.32 -7.67
CA LYS A 514 37.80 14.66 -6.63
C LYS A 514 37.21 14.58 -5.21
N GLU A 515 36.00 15.08 -5.04
CA GLU A 515 35.26 15.10 -3.77
C GLU A 515 34.40 13.84 -3.58
N GLU A 516 34.09 13.51 -2.34
CA GLU A 516 33.05 12.53 -2.03
C GLU A 516 31.66 13.15 -2.27
N ILE A 517 30.82 12.47 -3.04
CA ILE A 517 29.47 12.91 -3.41
C ILE A 517 28.51 12.66 -2.24
N THR A 518 27.99 13.74 -1.65
CA THR A 518 27.03 13.73 -0.54
C THR A 518 25.70 14.34 -0.96
N SER A 519 24.67 14.28 -0.10
CA SER A 519 23.37 14.90 -0.38
C SER A 519 23.46 16.43 -0.58
N GLN A 520 24.47 17.06 0.01
CA GLN A 520 24.68 18.51 -0.01
C GLN A 520 25.36 18.98 -1.31
N ASN A 521 26.28 18.20 -1.88
CA ASN A 521 27.06 18.60 -3.07
C ASN A 521 26.62 17.89 -4.38
N PHE A 522 25.84 16.81 -4.31
CA PHE A 522 25.46 15.98 -5.48
C PHE A 522 24.97 16.81 -6.67
N SER A 523 23.98 17.69 -6.46
CA SER A 523 23.36 18.39 -7.59
C SER A 523 24.26 19.46 -8.21
N GLU A 524 25.04 20.16 -7.37
CA GLU A 524 26.02 21.15 -7.83
C GLU A 524 27.11 20.45 -8.65
N ILE A 525 27.78 19.43 -8.10
CA ILE A 525 28.85 18.69 -8.79
C ILE A 525 28.33 18.01 -10.06
N MET A 526 27.25 17.20 -9.99
CA MET A 526 26.78 16.45 -11.16
C MET A 526 26.35 17.36 -12.30
N SER A 527 25.69 18.49 -12.02
CA SER A 527 25.31 19.42 -13.08
C SER A 527 26.53 20.20 -13.62
N ILE A 528 27.52 20.54 -12.80
CA ILE A 528 28.78 21.15 -13.27
C ILE A 528 29.52 20.22 -14.24
N LEU A 529 29.72 18.94 -13.85
CA LEU A 529 30.46 17.96 -14.67
C LEU A 529 29.76 17.63 -15.99
N VAL A 530 28.42 17.56 -15.98
CA VAL A 530 27.59 17.31 -17.18
C VAL A 530 27.59 18.53 -18.12
N GLU A 531 27.35 19.75 -17.63
CA GLU A 531 27.23 20.94 -18.47
C GLU A 531 28.58 21.43 -19.03
N ALA A 532 29.66 21.28 -18.23
CA ALA A 532 31.03 21.50 -18.71
C ALA A 532 31.50 20.41 -19.69
N LYS A 533 30.78 19.29 -19.79
CA LYS A 533 31.01 18.19 -20.75
C LYS A 533 32.40 17.55 -20.63
N LEU A 534 32.98 17.58 -19.43
CA LEU A 534 34.36 17.14 -19.18
C LEU A 534 34.62 15.70 -19.63
N PHE A 535 33.70 14.79 -19.29
CA PHE A 535 33.78 13.37 -19.63
C PHE A 535 33.42 13.05 -21.09
N LYS A 536 33.18 14.06 -21.95
CA LYS A 536 32.93 13.89 -23.39
C LYS A 536 34.22 13.84 -24.22
N LYS A 537 35.36 14.36 -23.72
CA LYS A 537 36.64 14.24 -24.44
C LYS A 537 37.20 12.82 -24.34
N GLY A 538 37.67 12.26 -25.45
CA GLY A 538 38.47 11.02 -25.48
C GLY A 538 37.71 9.70 -25.30
N THR A 539 36.38 9.70 -25.14
CA THR A 539 35.57 8.47 -25.10
C THR A 539 34.31 8.58 -25.95
N LEU A 540 33.71 7.45 -26.30
CA LEU A 540 32.42 7.34 -27.03
C LEU A 540 31.20 7.79 -26.18
N GLY A 541 31.40 8.49 -25.06
CA GLY A 541 30.38 8.76 -24.05
C GLY A 541 29.56 10.04 -24.26
N THR A 542 28.32 10.03 -23.74
CA THR A 542 27.53 11.24 -23.55
C THR A 542 28.02 12.02 -22.32
N PRO A 543 27.73 13.33 -22.18
CA PRO A 543 28.09 14.09 -20.98
C PRO A 543 27.52 13.51 -19.68
N LYS A 544 26.41 12.77 -19.76
CA LYS A 544 25.78 12.08 -18.61
C LYS A 544 26.47 10.78 -18.20
N LYS A 545 27.56 10.35 -18.85
CA LYS A 545 28.32 9.16 -18.43
C LYS A 545 28.68 9.21 -16.94
N ILE A 546 29.15 10.35 -16.44
CA ILE A 546 29.53 10.51 -15.02
C ILE A 546 28.36 10.26 -14.04
N LEU A 547 27.11 10.55 -14.44
CA LEU A 547 25.92 10.22 -13.66
C LEU A 547 25.64 8.71 -13.68
N PHE A 548 25.90 8.03 -14.81
CA PHE A 548 25.75 6.58 -14.93
C PHE A 548 26.84 5.81 -14.17
N ASP A 549 28.05 6.37 -14.08
CA ASP A 549 29.16 5.86 -13.29
C ASP A 549 28.87 6.04 -11.78
N PHE A 550 28.38 7.22 -11.38
CA PHE A 550 27.83 7.45 -10.03
C PHE A 550 26.71 6.46 -9.68
N MET A 551 25.79 6.18 -10.61
CA MET A 551 24.70 5.22 -10.37
C MET A 551 25.23 3.80 -10.10
N GLU A 552 26.31 3.34 -10.74
CA GLU A 552 26.91 2.05 -10.38
C GLU A 552 27.59 2.08 -9.02
N ALA A 553 28.30 3.16 -8.68
CA ALA A 553 28.86 3.32 -7.34
C ALA A 553 27.77 3.31 -6.25
N PHE A 554 26.64 3.99 -6.51
CA PHE A 554 25.45 4.03 -5.65
C PHE A 554 24.82 2.65 -5.44
N PHE A 555 24.42 1.95 -6.52
CA PHE A 555 23.83 0.63 -6.38
C PHE A 555 24.83 -0.39 -5.80
N SER A 556 26.13 -0.24 -6.06
CA SER A 556 27.16 -1.09 -5.46
C SER A 556 27.39 -0.84 -3.97
N LYS A 557 27.26 0.41 -3.50
CA LYS A 557 27.26 0.73 -2.06
C LYS A 557 26.05 0.10 -1.35
N LEU A 558 24.84 0.28 -1.90
CA LEU A 558 23.61 -0.35 -1.39
C LEU A 558 23.70 -1.90 -1.39
N ARG A 559 24.23 -2.51 -2.46
CA ARG A 559 24.48 -3.96 -2.57
C ARG A 559 25.45 -4.50 -1.52
N ARG A 560 26.39 -3.68 -1.05
CA ARG A 560 27.42 -4.05 -0.07
C ARG A 560 26.89 -3.97 1.36
N GLU A 561 26.22 -2.88 1.70
CA GLU A 561 25.67 -2.61 3.04
C GLU A 561 24.39 -3.40 3.36
N LYS A 562 23.49 -3.56 2.37
CA LYS A 562 22.31 -4.44 2.45
C LYS A 562 21.30 -4.09 3.56
N ASP A 563 21.24 -2.85 4.06
CA ASP A 563 20.16 -2.46 4.99
C ASP A 563 18.84 -2.20 4.26
N TYR A 564 18.26 -3.29 3.76
CA TYR A 564 16.96 -3.27 3.10
C TYR A 564 15.81 -2.81 4.01
N ASN A 565 15.99 -2.78 5.34
CA ASN A 565 14.96 -2.24 6.25
C ASN A 565 14.96 -0.71 6.19
N VAL A 566 16.15 -0.11 6.28
CA VAL A 566 16.37 1.32 6.13
C VAL A 566 16.00 1.78 4.71
N TYR A 567 16.46 1.07 3.67
CA TYR A 567 16.13 1.40 2.29
C TYR A 567 14.61 1.32 2.04
N GLY A 568 13.95 0.29 2.60
CA GLY A 568 12.48 0.17 2.57
C GLY A 568 11.77 1.32 3.29
N LYS A 569 12.27 1.75 4.46
CA LYS A 569 11.75 2.89 5.21
C LYS A 569 11.90 4.21 4.43
N ILE A 570 13.04 4.45 3.78
CA ILE A 570 13.24 5.63 2.90
C ILE A 570 12.22 5.60 1.76
N LEU A 571 12.07 4.48 1.04
CA LEU A 571 11.11 4.38 -0.07
C LEU A 571 9.66 4.61 0.41
N LEU A 572 9.23 3.94 1.49
CA LEU A 572 7.88 4.08 2.04
C LEU A 572 7.58 5.51 2.50
N ASN A 573 8.51 6.16 3.20
CA ASN A 573 8.38 7.56 3.61
C ASN A 573 8.24 8.51 2.42
N ASN A 574 8.81 8.17 1.27
CA ASN A 574 8.80 9.00 0.05
C ASN A 574 7.57 8.79 -0.84
N LEU A 575 6.75 7.75 -0.58
CA LEU A 575 5.42 7.60 -1.17
C LEU A 575 4.51 8.76 -0.75
N ASN A 576 4.37 8.97 0.56
CA ASN A 576 3.48 9.99 1.15
C ASN A 576 3.89 11.43 0.79
N LYS A 577 5.18 11.65 0.48
CA LYS A 577 5.70 12.93 -0.01
C LYS A 577 5.48 13.16 -1.52
N ARG A 578 4.94 12.15 -2.24
CA ARG A 578 4.88 12.06 -3.70
C ARG A 578 6.23 12.20 -4.42
N GLU A 579 7.32 11.77 -3.80
CA GLU A 579 8.63 11.76 -4.48
C GLU A 579 8.78 10.55 -5.42
N ILE A 580 8.10 9.43 -5.11
CA ILE A 580 7.95 8.26 -5.99
C ILE A 580 6.51 8.24 -6.52
N LEU A 581 6.32 8.11 -7.83
CA LEU A 581 5.00 7.89 -8.45
C LEU A 581 5.04 6.70 -9.43
N PHE A 582 3.93 5.97 -9.54
CA PHE A 582 3.80 4.83 -10.44
C PHE A 582 2.62 5.02 -11.39
N TYR A 583 2.80 4.65 -12.66
CA TYR A 583 1.73 4.61 -13.65
C TYR A 583 1.81 3.32 -14.47
N SER A 584 0.69 2.63 -14.69
CA SER A 584 0.62 1.47 -15.61
C SER A 584 -0.31 1.77 -16.78
N PHE A 585 0.04 1.27 -17.96
CA PHE A 585 -0.81 1.33 -19.14
C PHE A 585 -1.83 0.18 -19.19
N LEU A 586 -1.87 -0.68 -18.16
CA LEU A 586 -2.95 -1.64 -17.92
C LEU A 586 -3.89 -1.08 -16.81
N PRO A 587 -5.20 -0.89 -17.08
CA PRO A 587 -6.13 -0.25 -16.13
C PRO A 587 -6.18 -0.90 -14.75
N GLU A 588 -6.20 -2.24 -14.68
CA GLU A 588 -6.24 -3.00 -13.43
C GLU A 588 -5.01 -2.74 -12.54
N GLU A 589 -3.83 -2.67 -13.14
CA GLU A 589 -2.57 -2.39 -12.44
C GLU A 589 -2.51 -0.92 -11.98
N ASN A 590 -2.98 0.01 -12.83
CA ASN A 590 -3.01 1.41 -12.44
C ASN A 590 -4.02 1.68 -11.33
N GLN A 591 -5.18 1.02 -11.35
CA GLN A 591 -6.19 1.13 -10.30
C GLN A 591 -5.62 0.71 -8.93
N ILE A 592 -4.71 -0.28 -8.88
CA ILE A 592 -4.00 -0.65 -7.65
C ILE A 592 -3.05 0.46 -7.21
N PHE A 593 -2.33 1.10 -8.14
CA PHE A 593 -1.53 2.28 -7.81
C PHE A 593 -2.39 3.43 -7.27
N GLU A 594 -3.59 3.66 -7.81
CA GLU A 594 -4.53 4.65 -7.26
C GLU A 594 -5.01 4.28 -5.84
N ILE A 595 -5.42 3.03 -5.61
CA ILE A 595 -5.93 2.54 -4.31
C ILE A 595 -4.85 2.61 -3.22
N LEU A 596 -3.59 2.33 -3.58
CA LEU A 596 -2.46 2.36 -2.63
C LEU A 596 -1.82 3.76 -2.47
N GLY A 597 -2.35 4.80 -3.13
CA GLY A 597 -1.79 6.16 -3.09
C GLY A 597 -0.52 6.38 -3.93
N LEU A 598 -0.12 5.37 -4.70
CA LEU A 598 1.08 5.33 -5.54
C LEU A 598 0.92 6.07 -6.89
N GLY A 599 -0.33 6.26 -7.35
CA GLY A 599 -0.68 6.88 -8.64
C GLY A 599 -0.57 8.40 -8.70
N GLY A 600 -0.26 9.08 -7.59
CA GLY A 600 -0.12 10.54 -7.54
C GLY A 600 -1.41 11.33 -7.72
N LYS A 601 -2.57 10.66 -7.78
CA LYS A 601 -3.89 11.27 -7.89
C LYS A 601 -4.21 12.17 -6.69
N ILE A 602 -4.70 13.36 -7.00
CA ILE A 602 -5.18 14.35 -6.04
C ILE A 602 -6.69 14.19 -5.87
N ASN A 603 -7.19 14.17 -4.63
CA ASN A 603 -8.61 14.02 -4.34
C ASN A 603 -9.26 15.36 -3.95
N TYR A 604 -9.65 16.12 -4.96
CA TYR A 604 -10.25 17.46 -4.86
C TYR A 604 -11.60 17.55 -4.09
N ASN A 605 -12.06 16.46 -3.48
CA ASN A 605 -13.35 16.37 -2.77
C ASN A 605 -13.21 16.24 -1.24
N ASP A 606 -11.99 16.08 -0.69
CA ASP A 606 -11.76 15.76 0.73
C ASP A 606 -11.81 16.99 1.67
N SER A 607 -12.07 18.18 1.13
CA SER A 607 -12.09 19.45 1.87
C SER A 607 -13.05 20.45 1.22
N LEU A 608 -13.46 21.47 1.97
CA LEU A 608 -14.29 22.57 1.46
C LEU A 608 -13.49 23.50 0.54
N ASP A 609 -12.22 23.69 0.84
CA ASP A 609 -11.27 24.51 0.11
C ASP A 609 -10.00 23.69 -0.18
N PHE A 610 -9.39 23.86 -1.35
CA PHE A 610 -8.04 23.39 -1.56
C PHE A 610 -7.24 24.35 -2.43
N SER A 611 -5.92 24.19 -2.39
CA SER A 611 -5.03 24.82 -3.36
C SER A 611 -3.95 23.82 -3.76
N TYR A 612 -3.70 23.72 -5.07
CA TYR A 612 -2.57 22.96 -5.60
C TYR A 612 -1.74 23.86 -6.53
N PRO A 613 -0.75 24.59 -5.99
CA PRO A 613 0.23 25.35 -6.76
C PRO A 613 1.22 24.41 -7.45
N VAL A 614 1.40 24.59 -8.75
CA VAL A 614 2.19 23.74 -9.62
C VAL A 614 3.06 24.60 -10.54
N TYR A 615 4.37 24.48 -10.34
CA TYR A 615 5.42 25.22 -11.02
C TYR A 615 6.00 24.40 -12.19
N THR A 616 6.39 25.09 -13.25
CA THR A 616 7.06 24.52 -14.42
C THR A 616 8.18 25.46 -14.82
N SER A 617 9.43 25.01 -14.69
CA SER A 617 10.60 25.85 -14.92
C SER A 617 10.78 26.17 -16.41
N LEU A 618 10.88 27.47 -16.71
CA LEU A 618 11.22 28.04 -18.01
C LEU A 618 12.62 28.67 -18.01
N SER A 619 13.29 28.65 -16.87
CA SER A 619 14.55 29.37 -16.61
C SER A 619 15.73 28.96 -17.52
N GLY A 620 15.68 27.77 -18.12
CA GLY A 620 16.81 27.18 -18.87
C GLY A 620 18.08 26.95 -18.02
N ASN A 621 17.93 26.95 -16.69
CA ASN A 621 19.00 26.97 -15.71
C ASN A 621 18.56 26.27 -14.40
N LYS A 622 19.49 26.10 -13.45
CA LYS A 622 19.29 25.40 -12.17
C LYS A 622 18.78 26.29 -11.02
N SER A 623 18.19 27.46 -11.32
CA SER A 623 17.77 28.45 -10.30
C SER A 623 16.72 27.94 -9.31
N ASP A 624 15.93 26.91 -9.66
CA ASP A 624 14.98 26.28 -8.73
C ASP A 624 15.66 25.66 -7.51
N ARG A 625 16.94 25.23 -7.64
CA ARG A 625 17.77 24.78 -6.50
C ARG A 625 17.90 25.85 -5.41
N TYR A 626 17.83 27.12 -5.80
CA TYR A 626 17.99 28.28 -4.94
C TYR A 626 16.68 29.08 -4.79
N ARG A 627 15.53 28.46 -5.10
CA ARG A 627 14.22 29.08 -4.91
C ARG A 627 13.62 28.69 -3.56
N GLN A 628 13.16 29.68 -2.82
CA GLN A 628 12.34 29.51 -1.62
C GLN A 628 10.90 29.91 -1.95
N ILE A 629 9.94 29.14 -1.42
CA ILE A 629 8.50 29.35 -1.63
C ILE A 629 7.85 29.49 -0.26
N LYS A 630 7.13 30.59 -0.06
CA LYS A 630 6.23 30.75 1.08
C LYS A 630 4.82 31.04 0.58
N TYR A 631 3.83 30.49 1.26
CA TYR A 631 2.43 30.83 1.06
C TYR A 631 1.92 31.64 2.25
N TYR A 632 1.09 32.63 1.99
CA TYR A 632 0.27 33.26 3.01
C TYR A 632 -1.19 33.18 2.56
N LYS A 633 -2.03 32.56 3.38
CA LYS A 633 -3.45 32.37 3.08
C LYS A 633 -4.29 33.05 4.15
N ASP A 634 -5.01 34.09 3.77
CA ASP A 634 -5.93 34.83 4.63
C ASP A 634 -7.37 34.47 4.31
N ILE A 635 -8.16 34.22 5.34
CA ILE A 635 -9.51 33.65 5.27
C ILE A 635 -10.44 34.48 6.15
N VAL A 636 -11.54 34.97 5.56
CA VAL A 636 -12.64 35.63 6.26
C VAL A 636 -13.91 34.82 6.01
N ILE A 637 -14.57 34.40 7.09
CA ILE A 637 -15.85 33.67 7.03
C ILE A 637 -16.97 34.66 7.33
N ASN A 638 -17.85 34.88 6.35
CA ASN A 638 -18.95 35.84 6.43
C ASN A 638 -20.21 35.26 7.10
N ASN A 639 -21.13 36.15 7.48
CA ASN A 639 -22.40 35.80 8.11
C ASN A 639 -23.35 34.98 7.21
N ASP A 640 -23.18 35.04 5.88
CA ASP A 640 -23.88 34.19 4.90
C ASP A 640 -23.19 32.83 4.69
N CYS A 641 -22.22 32.49 5.55
CA CYS A 641 -21.30 31.36 5.47
C CYS A 641 -20.38 31.36 4.25
N SER A 642 -20.42 32.37 3.37
CA SER A 642 -19.45 32.51 2.28
C SER A 642 -18.05 32.81 2.81
N ILE A 643 -17.03 32.37 2.09
CA ILE A 643 -15.64 32.46 2.54
C ILE A 643 -14.84 33.26 1.53
N ASP A 644 -14.41 34.46 1.92
CA ASP A 644 -13.53 35.29 1.11
C ASP A 644 -12.07 34.93 1.45
N THR A 645 -11.27 34.62 0.42
CA THR A 645 -9.93 34.05 0.58
C THR A 645 -8.90 34.82 -0.25
N THR A 646 -7.79 35.22 0.39
CA THR A 646 -6.60 35.75 -0.29
C THR A 646 -5.45 34.76 -0.17
N LEU A 647 -5.05 34.15 -1.29
CA LEU A 647 -3.81 33.38 -1.38
C LEU A 647 -2.69 34.25 -1.96
N THR A 648 -1.62 34.45 -1.19
CA THR A 648 -0.38 35.06 -1.64
C THR A 648 0.70 34.01 -1.81
N ILE A 649 1.35 33.98 -2.96
CA ILE A 649 2.57 33.21 -3.21
C ILE A 649 3.76 34.17 -3.19
N SER A 650 4.72 33.91 -2.31
CA SER A 650 6.02 34.57 -2.25
C SER A 650 7.10 33.64 -2.79
N SER A 651 7.82 34.10 -3.82
CA SER A 651 8.92 33.38 -4.46
C SER A 651 10.20 34.21 -4.32
N THR A 652 11.21 33.66 -3.63
CA THR A 652 12.52 34.29 -3.42
C THR A 652 13.60 33.49 -4.13
N HIS A 653 14.47 34.14 -4.90
CA HIS A 653 15.58 33.47 -5.57
C HIS A 653 16.92 33.81 -4.90
N PHE A 654 17.35 32.97 -3.97
CA PHE A 654 18.47 33.23 -3.07
C PHE A 654 19.81 32.68 -3.60
N PHE A 655 20.41 33.38 -4.56
CA PHE A 655 21.76 33.07 -5.08
C PHE A 655 22.79 34.16 -4.68
N PRO A 656 23.28 34.17 -3.43
CA PRO A 656 24.22 35.19 -2.93
C PRO A 656 25.60 35.12 -3.59
N LYS A 657 26.44 36.14 -3.38
CA LYS A 657 27.83 36.16 -3.90
C LYS A 657 28.71 35.06 -3.28
N THR A 658 28.41 34.62 -2.05
CA THR A 658 29.06 33.47 -1.40
C THR A 658 28.89 32.18 -2.20
N LYS A 659 27.65 31.83 -2.55
CA LYS A 659 27.33 30.65 -3.40
C LYS A 659 27.94 30.76 -4.80
N GLU A 660 27.99 31.96 -5.38
CA GLU A 660 28.73 32.20 -6.62
C GLU A 660 30.24 31.90 -6.47
N ASN A 661 30.85 32.30 -5.35
CA ASN A 661 32.26 32.02 -5.07
C ASN A 661 32.52 30.52 -4.78
N GLU A 662 31.57 29.82 -4.16
CA GLU A 662 31.63 28.36 -3.96
C GLU A 662 31.61 27.61 -5.30
N ILE A 663 30.71 27.98 -6.21
CA ILE A 663 30.61 27.36 -7.54
C ILE A 663 31.86 27.68 -8.39
N ASN A 664 32.43 28.88 -8.28
CA ASN A 664 33.69 29.21 -8.94
C ASN A 664 34.85 28.33 -8.43
N LYS A 665 34.95 28.10 -7.11
CA LYS A 665 35.94 27.13 -6.56
C LYS A 665 35.74 25.71 -7.11
N MET A 666 34.50 25.27 -7.34
CA MET A 666 34.25 24.00 -8.01
C MET A 666 34.72 24.01 -9.47
N PHE A 667 34.56 25.11 -10.20
CA PHE A 667 35.14 25.24 -11.55
C PHE A 667 36.66 25.16 -11.54
N ASP A 668 37.32 25.82 -10.59
CA ASP A 668 38.77 25.78 -10.41
C ASP A 668 39.23 24.35 -10.09
N ASN A 669 38.57 23.66 -9.15
CA ASN A 669 38.82 22.26 -8.82
C ASN A 669 38.76 21.34 -10.06
N TYR A 670 37.91 21.63 -11.04
CA TYR A 670 37.74 20.83 -12.26
C TYR A 670 38.40 21.43 -13.52
N ASN A 671 39.26 22.44 -13.37
CA ASN A 671 39.95 23.14 -14.48
C ASN A 671 39.00 23.68 -15.57
N ILE A 672 37.79 24.12 -15.18
CA ILE A 672 36.74 24.57 -16.10
C ILE A 672 36.99 26.03 -16.49
N THR A 673 37.48 26.27 -17.70
CA THR A 673 37.83 27.63 -18.19
C THR A 673 36.65 28.47 -18.68
N LYS A 674 35.49 27.87 -18.96
CA LYS A 674 34.30 28.57 -19.52
C LYS A 674 33.24 28.92 -18.46
N THR A 675 33.69 29.45 -17.33
CA THR A 675 32.88 29.69 -16.12
C THR A 675 31.70 30.65 -16.33
N LYS A 676 31.90 31.76 -17.08
CA LYS A 676 30.97 32.90 -17.12
C LYS A 676 29.53 32.54 -17.52
N SER A 677 29.34 31.59 -18.44
CA SER A 677 28.01 31.11 -18.85
C SER A 677 27.56 29.86 -18.07
N LEU A 678 28.49 29.00 -17.66
CA LEU A 678 28.16 27.84 -16.83
C LEU A 678 27.57 28.24 -15.49
N ILE A 679 27.99 29.37 -14.90
CA ILE A 679 27.40 29.85 -13.65
C ILE A 679 25.96 30.39 -13.80
N ASP A 680 25.60 30.93 -14.96
CA ASP A 680 24.20 31.29 -15.25
C ASP A 680 23.34 30.04 -15.38
N ILE A 681 23.84 29.01 -16.07
CA ILE A 681 23.21 27.67 -16.13
C ILE A 681 23.12 27.05 -14.73
N GLN A 682 24.11 27.25 -13.86
CA GLN A 682 24.06 26.83 -12.44
C GLN A 682 23.08 27.64 -11.57
N GLY A 683 22.32 28.57 -12.14
CA GLY A 683 21.26 29.29 -11.41
C GLY A 683 21.65 30.66 -10.86
N ARG A 684 22.65 31.34 -11.46
CA ARG A 684 22.86 32.79 -11.27
C ARG A 684 21.84 33.64 -12.03
N GLY A 685 21.35 33.13 -13.17
CA GLY A 685 20.31 33.77 -13.98
C GLY A 685 18.92 33.63 -13.35
N ASP A 686 18.03 34.55 -13.69
CA ASP A 686 16.66 34.63 -13.14
C ASP A 686 15.94 33.28 -13.09
N ASN A 687 15.16 33.08 -12.02
CA ASN A 687 14.21 31.99 -11.96
C ASN A 687 12.92 32.41 -12.69
N TYR A 688 12.48 31.61 -13.66
CA TYR A 688 11.30 31.89 -14.46
C TYR A 688 10.40 30.67 -14.51
N GLN A 689 9.14 30.85 -14.11
CA GLN A 689 8.17 29.77 -13.92
C GLN A 689 6.87 30.06 -14.67
N PHE A 690 6.33 29.05 -15.33
CA PHE A 690 4.89 28.99 -15.57
C PHE A 690 4.23 28.35 -14.33
N VAL A 691 3.30 29.08 -13.72
CA VAL A 691 2.62 28.71 -12.48
C VAL A 691 1.16 28.44 -12.79
N ARG A 692 0.67 27.29 -12.32
CA ARG A 692 -0.73 26.87 -12.34
C ARG A 692 -1.20 26.63 -10.92
N ILE A 693 -2.33 27.19 -10.52
CA ILE A 693 -2.91 26.95 -9.19
C ILE A 693 -4.30 26.38 -9.39
N ILE A 694 -4.47 25.13 -8.98
CA ILE A 694 -5.76 24.44 -9.08
C ILE A 694 -6.55 24.71 -7.80
N LEU A 695 -7.79 25.16 -7.98
CA LEU A 695 -8.76 25.57 -6.94
C LEU A 695 -10.09 24.81 -7.10
N PRO A 696 -11.00 24.85 -6.10
CA PRO A 696 -12.35 24.33 -6.22
C PRO A 696 -13.09 24.84 -7.47
N LYS A 697 -14.05 24.06 -7.98
CA LYS A 697 -14.79 24.41 -9.20
C LYS A 697 -15.69 25.64 -8.99
N ASP A 698 -16.24 25.71 -7.80
CA ASP A 698 -17.11 26.74 -7.22
C ASP A 698 -16.35 27.97 -6.70
N ALA A 699 -15.01 28.03 -6.84
CA ALA A 699 -14.25 29.23 -6.58
C ALA A 699 -14.64 30.36 -7.54
N GLU A 700 -15.21 31.45 -7.01
CA GLU A 700 -15.47 32.70 -7.71
C GLU A 700 -14.22 33.57 -7.61
N ILE A 701 -13.48 33.68 -8.72
CA ILE A 701 -12.15 34.29 -8.75
C ILE A 701 -12.28 35.78 -9.07
N GLU A 702 -11.70 36.67 -8.25
CA GLU A 702 -11.66 38.12 -8.54
C GLU A 702 -10.72 38.37 -9.72
N ASN A 703 -11.30 38.48 -10.94
CA ASN A 703 -10.55 38.78 -12.16
C ASN A 703 -9.63 40.01 -11.97
N SER A 704 -8.32 39.80 -12.13
CA SER A 704 -7.29 40.82 -11.96
C SER A 704 -6.14 40.59 -12.94
N ASP A 705 -5.44 41.66 -13.31
CA ASP A 705 -4.43 41.60 -14.36
C ASP A 705 -3.28 40.61 -14.12
N GLY A 706 -2.77 40.07 -15.22
CA GLY A 706 -1.61 39.19 -15.23
C GLY A 706 -1.87 37.79 -14.65
N TYR A 707 -3.08 37.24 -14.79
CA TYR A 707 -3.29 35.79 -14.85
C TYR A 707 -4.49 35.46 -15.75
N THR A 708 -4.62 34.18 -16.11
CA THR A 708 -5.79 33.64 -16.85
C THR A 708 -6.48 32.56 -16.03
N VAL A 709 -7.79 32.40 -16.21
CA VAL A 709 -8.57 31.34 -15.58
C VAL A 709 -8.95 30.31 -16.63
N GLN A 710 -8.68 29.03 -16.38
CA GLN A 710 -9.21 27.91 -17.14
C GLN A 710 -10.21 27.12 -16.27
N GLU A 711 -11.39 26.84 -16.81
CA GLU A 711 -12.32 25.88 -16.21
C GLU A 711 -11.99 24.46 -16.66
N LEU A 712 -12.00 23.53 -15.71
CA LEU A 712 -11.80 22.10 -15.94
C LEU A 712 -12.99 21.34 -15.30
N ASN A 713 -13.32 20.15 -15.78
CA ASN A 713 -14.58 19.46 -15.48
C ASN A 713 -15.02 19.46 -14.00
N ASN A 714 -14.06 19.33 -13.08
CA ASN A 714 -14.27 19.27 -11.62
C ASN A 714 -13.46 20.30 -10.80
N LYS A 715 -12.85 21.32 -11.41
CA LYS A 715 -11.93 22.27 -10.74
C LYS A 715 -11.61 23.50 -11.61
N LYS A 716 -11.10 24.59 -11.02
CA LYS A 716 -10.56 25.74 -11.77
C LYS A 716 -9.03 25.75 -11.73
N SER A 717 -8.39 26.35 -12.73
CA SER A 717 -6.94 26.53 -12.81
C SER A 717 -6.61 27.99 -13.11
N ILE A 718 -5.89 28.65 -12.20
CA ILE A 718 -5.34 30.00 -12.42
C ILE A 718 -3.93 29.85 -12.98
N GLU A 719 -3.64 30.47 -14.13
CA GLU A 719 -2.37 30.31 -14.84
C GLU A 719 -1.69 31.66 -15.11
N PHE A 720 -0.39 31.76 -14.79
CA PHE A 720 0.43 32.95 -15.02
C PHE A 720 1.91 32.62 -15.13
N PHE A 721 2.69 33.59 -15.60
CA PHE A 721 4.16 33.53 -15.60
C PHE A 721 4.72 34.35 -14.43
N MET A 722 5.78 33.85 -13.80
CA MET A 722 6.41 34.47 -12.63
C MET A 722 7.93 34.45 -12.79
N ARG A 723 8.54 35.64 -12.85
CA ARG A 723 9.99 35.83 -12.99
C ARG A 723 10.57 36.45 -11.73
N THR A 724 11.39 35.72 -11.00
CA THR A 724 12.09 36.18 -9.79
C THR A 724 13.56 36.39 -10.13
N LYS A 725 14.05 37.63 -10.11
CA LYS A 725 15.49 37.88 -10.36
C LYS A 725 16.34 37.46 -9.17
N ARG A 726 17.65 37.34 -9.41
CA ARG A 726 18.66 37.05 -8.38
C ARG A 726 18.51 38.00 -7.17
N LEU A 727 18.35 37.42 -5.99
CA LEU A 727 18.17 38.08 -4.68
C LEU A 727 16.89 38.93 -4.53
N GLU A 728 15.97 38.90 -5.50
CA GLU A 728 14.64 39.50 -5.37
C GLU A 728 13.63 38.51 -4.75
N THR A 729 12.53 39.06 -4.24
CA THR A 729 11.33 38.31 -3.88
C THR A 729 10.13 38.85 -4.64
N VAL A 730 9.39 37.98 -5.31
CA VAL A 730 8.19 38.32 -6.06
C VAL A 730 6.96 37.75 -5.36
N ASN A 731 5.93 38.58 -5.20
CA ASN A 731 4.67 38.24 -4.57
C ASN A 731 3.55 38.26 -5.62
N LYS A 732 2.81 37.16 -5.79
CA LYS A 732 1.54 37.15 -6.54
C LYS A 732 0.40 36.92 -5.56
N LYS A 733 -0.50 37.91 -5.45
CA LYS A 733 -1.77 37.79 -4.73
C LYS A 733 -2.86 37.29 -5.67
N ILE A 734 -3.72 36.43 -5.15
CA ILE A 734 -4.89 35.87 -5.81
C ILE A 734 -6.02 35.89 -4.79
N LYS A 735 -7.20 36.31 -5.23
CA LYS A 735 -8.38 36.33 -4.40
C LYS A 735 -9.50 35.49 -5.01
N TYR A 736 -10.24 34.79 -4.17
CA TYR A 736 -11.43 34.06 -4.57
C TYR A 736 -12.41 33.94 -3.40
N LYS A 737 -13.69 33.81 -3.75
CA LYS A 737 -14.80 33.53 -2.84
C LYS A 737 -15.26 32.08 -3.00
N LEU A 738 -15.67 31.43 -1.92
CA LEU A 738 -16.28 30.10 -1.90
C LEU A 738 -17.69 30.16 -1.30
N VAL A 739 -18.63 29.45 -1.92
CA VAL A 739 -20.07 29.51 -1.61
C VAL A 739 -20.51 28.28 -0.80
N ASN A 740 -20.36 28.36 0.52
CA ASN A 740 -20.67 27.29 1.46
C ASN A 740 -22.14 27.33 1.91
N ASN A 741 -23.06 27.07 0.97
CA ASN A 741 -24.54 27.12 1.13
C ASN A 741 -25.15 26.29 2.28
N ILE A 742 -24.36 25.48 2.97
CA ILE A 742 -24.76 24.58 4.05
C ILE A 742 -23.88 24.74 5.31
N CYS A 743 -23.14 25.85 5.41
CA CYS A 743 -22.37 26.25 6.59
C CYS A 743 -21.48 25.13 7.17
N ARG A 744 -20.84 24.34 6.31
CA ARG A 744 -19.84 23.34 6.75
C ARG A 744 -18.68 24.06 7.43
N LYS A 745 -18.09 23.41 8.45
CA LYS A 745 -16.83 23.88 9.03
C LYS A 745 -15.75 23.99 7.96
N TYR A 746 -14.96 25.06 8.03
CA TYR A 746 -13.91 25.30 7.07
C TYR A 746 -12.81 24.24 7.19
N SER A 747 -12.44 23.70 6.04
CA SER A 747 -11.44 22.65 5.87
C SER A 747 -10.64 22.94 4.60
N PHE A 748 -9.32 22.92 4.71
CA PHE A 748 -8.38 23.32 3.67
C PHE A 748 -7.30 22.27 3.45
N ILE A 749 -7.01 21.95 2.18
CA ILE A 749 -5.84 21.16 1.81
C ILE A 749 -4.91 21.96 0.89
N LEU A 750 -3.64 22.11 1.29
CA LEU A 750 -2.58 22.55 0.40
C LEU A 750 -1.80 21.34 -0.12
N TYR A 751 -1.99 21.05 -1.40
CA TYR A 751 -1.32 19.94 -2.07
C TYR A 751 0.12 20.31 -2.47
N LYS A 752 1.09 19.48 -2.07
CA LYS A 752 2.49 19.64 -2.48
C LYS A 752 2.70 19.13 -3.91
N GLN A 753 3.38 19.91 -4.74
CA GLN A 753 3.93 19.37 -5.99
C GLN A 753 5.04 18.35 -5.70
N PRO A 754 5.05 17.19 -6.37
CA PRO A 754 6.18 16.25 -6.38
C PRO A 754 7.52 16.97 -6.62
N GLY A 755 8.63 16.46 -6.06
CA GLY A 755 9.96 17.01 -6.32
C GLY A 755 10.31 18.30 -5.57
N ILE A 756 9.32 19.04 -5.04
CA ILE A 756 9.56 20.15 -4.11
C ILE A 756 9.98 19.58 -2.75
N LYS A 757 11.22 19.89 -2.33
CA LYS A 757 11.81 19.39 -1.07
C LYS A 757 10.99 19.78 0.16
N SER A 758 10.58 21.05 0.24
CA SER A 758 9.69 21.59 1.27
C SER A 758 9.11 22.95 0.88
N TYR A 759 8.08 23.41 1.60
CA TYR A 759 7.53 24.76 1.53
C TYR A 759 7.11 25.26 2.92
N ASP A 760 6.92 26.58 3.06
CA ASP A 760 6.33 27.21 4.24
C ASP A 760 4.92 27.71 3.92
N ILE A 761 4.02 27.72 4.90
CA ILE A 761 2.73 28.43 4.83
C ILE A 761 2.32 29.00 6.19
N SER A 762 1.85 30.24 6.18
CA SER A 762 1.14 30.84 7.30
C SER A 762 -0.33 31.06 6.90
N ILE A 763 -1.26 30.63 7.75
CA ILE A 763 -2.71 30.70 7.53
C ILE A 763 -3.30 31.68 8.55
N SER A 764 -3.99 32.71 8.08
CA SER A 764 -4.76 33.66 8.88
C SER A 764 -6.25 33.33 8.77
N ASN A 765 -6.93 33.25 9.91
CA ASN A 765 -8.38 33.08 10.01
C ASN A 765 -8.93 34.15 10.96
N ASN A 766 -9.67 35.13 10.44
CA ASN A 766 -10.21 36.26 11.22
C ASN A 766 -9.16 36.97 12.12
N GLY A 767 -7.88 36.94 11.74
CA GLY A 767 -6.75 37.50 12.50
C GLY A 767 -5.95 36.50 13.36
N GLU A 768 -6.44 35.28 13.60
CA GLU A 768 -5.63 34.22 14.23
C GLU A 768 -4.65 33.62 13.23
N LEU A 769 -3.34 33.65 13.55
CA LEU A 769 -2.27 33.19 12.66
C LEU A 769 -1.75 31.80 13.06
N ASN A 770 -1.70 30.88 12.10
CA ASN A 770 -1.18 29.52 12.24
C ASN A 770 -0.01 29.31 11.25
N GLU A 771 1.22 29.23 11.74
CA GLU A 771 2.43 29.16 10.91
C GLU A 771 3.04 27.75 10.85
N ASN A 772 3.35 27.28 9.64
CA ASN A 772 3.87 25.94 9.39
C ASN A 772 5.08 26.01 8.44
N PHE A 773 6.25 25.60 8.92
CA PHE A 773 7.52 25.73 8.20
C PHE A 773 8.06 24.36 7.74
N GLY A 774 8.74 24.33 6.59
CA GLY A 774 9.49 23.16 6.12
C GLY A 774 8.64 21.92 5.79
N ILE A 775 7.37 22.09 5.43
CA ILE A 775 6.42 20.99 5.16
C ILE A 775 6.88 20.18 3.94
N LYS A 776 6.92 18.84 4.07
CA LYS A 776 7.43 17.91 3.04
C LYS A 776 6.35 17.09 2.32
N GLN A 777 5.09 17.26 2.69
CA GLN A 777 3.91 16.52 2.21
C GLN A 777 2.71 17.47 2.04
N ASP A 778 1.50 16.94 1.87
CA ASP A 778 0.27 17.75 1.88
C ASP A 778 -0.03 18.27 3.29
N LEU A 779 -0.47 19.53 3.38
CA LEU A 779 -0.98 20.12 4.63
C LEU A 779 -2.50 20.04 4.65
N TYR A 780 -3.04 19.62 5.79
CA TYR A 780 -4.46 19.60 6.11
C TYR A 780 -4.70 20.59 7.25
N TYR A 781 -5.64 21.51 7.09
CA TYR A 781 -6.00 22.52 8.08
C TYR A 781 -7.52 22.57 8.25
N ASN A 782 -8.01 22.55 9.48
CA ASN A 782 -9.43 22.61 9.81
C ASN A 782 -9.66 23.64 10.91
N ILE A 783 -10.80 24.33 10.86
CA ILE A 783 -11.27 25.15 11.97
C ILE A 783 -12.15 24.25 12.86
N ASP A 784 -11.80 24.20 14.15
CA ASP A 784 -12.27 23.31 15.22
C ASP A 784 -11.84 21.83 15.19
N GLY A 785 -10.86 21.47 16.04
CA GLY A 785 -10.95 20.23 16.83
C GLY A 785 -9.72 19.29 16.92
N ASN A 786 -8.78 19.61 17.83
CA ASN A 786 -7.79 18.71 18.50
C ASN A 786 -7.19 17.53 17.70
#